data_AF-A0A8S1DW44-F1
#
_entry.id   AF-A0A8S1DW44-F1
#
_cell.length_a   1.000
_cell.length_b   1.000
_cell.length_c   1.000
_cell.angle_alpha   90.00
_cell.angle_beta   90.00
_cell.angle_gamma   90.00
#
_symmetry.space_group_name_H-M   'P 1'
#
loop_
_entity.id
_entity.type
_entity.pdbx_description
1 polymer ?
#
loop_
_entity_poly.entity_id
_entity_poly.type
_entity_poly.pdbx_seq_one_letter_code
_entity_poly.pdbx_strand_id
1 'polypeptide(L)'
;MGPASIRHARWCAVRCSAQQVKSKVGEGKSKKRFDQQPGMASCVPGADLESTEDSLHRCYDNYVIVDIGANLTNKKYSRDLDSVIQRAKDAGVQKIMVTGTSLKISREALRLTRIYPGSLYSTAGIHPHDAKSWEEGYLDELKEIAQSSECVAIGECGLDYNRNFSTIEEQREVFEKQVILACELRKPLFLHERDAHEDMLEILDKHRERLPAAVVHCFTGTVEQANHYLERGLYLGLTGYLCKDKSDNGVRKMLEDGTLPLDKLLVETDAPFMYPNTRASKLPTHVKEALTERSLTFLHRYCTFQRNEPCSLPAIVEMIAAFMKKPVEEFLESLSELSNYFLVWFEEVLKQKTTSKVSISKSKYHKLAAEYSKMRAQVGVLKKAVLQEQSVTAKLQDDLKEKDQALRKADQEMESLNFRNQQLTKRVSVLQDELEILQNKGKKGKQKSTPLEESSQQLNSVLDEELQSKIAQNARLMLMLQEKEEDHDRLTQQLMERVQTLEREVHQYQQASSDVELKYKSKLEELQLERVRLQEKVSCRERDVQQYSAQLAAVQIQQERLQTELGSKLKTASQIISKKLPFVDASKSDLNELNIPLYDRQLQTWYFDLINTVGSRVTELTNQLSDYHTYLEQRIKSMDTPLNPIGEKFSHYLKENAKHLRAIDQGYKEFQSGLDASSLISLETIPSLGRFSSRLDQYSNYLQKLVPYTKLYLEEENNYPCCGKSLENANNSLVDRTVSITNTFIRLNNLVHILSQQSKRKTQNSGENLKVVVSKLIDSLHVLHSNIAELFSVFEEKTRLESEMPTCNEKLNSTNACIVNALICLVSTTKELHSELAASKQKIMQAIDAQSENCSNKSHPVVSEFKSRASSYLKGLEESEPPSVPYEEALRNKEESVGGSKCREVLGEQLASAQKKATQLEQDKEHWRQEYQLLQMKHVKEQQRTKELELQLSMSGATTPLSEDSMDVVKIAAAEVLEVNNDTASQTSGNSAQPFSFVSMLGQIMSPIPVTEEIEAREAEVKKYFTDRVNQLVAERQLAEGKAASFKSECMSLHERLQLAVEQRNLMEQQMNAAKLCLDKLQEELHTTTTNYESQLSMMSEHLANMNEKLAVQKDEIDQLKYQLKNKGKK
;
A
#
# COMPACT_ATOMS: atom_id res chain seq x y z
N MET A 1 -4.10 22.11 -54.01
CA MET A 1 -5.16 23.05 -53.59
C MET A 1 -5.90 22.43 -52.41
N GLY A 2 -6.34 23.21 -51.43
CA GLY A 2 -7.18 22.73 -50.31
C GLY A 2 -8.69 22.94 -50.59
N PRO A 3 -9.55 23.15 -49.56
CA PRO A 3 -9.21 23.29 -48.14
C PRO A 3 -10.22 22.68 -47.13
N ALA A 4 -10.00 23.03 -45.85
CA ALA A 4 -10.95 23.38 -44.78
C ALA A 4 -12.49 23.45 -45.04
N SER A 5 -13.40 23.44 -44.04
CA SER A 5 -13.41 23.09 -42.58
C SER A 5 -14.82 23.43 -42.00
N ILE A 6 -14.97 23.40 -40.66
CA ILE A 6 -15.94 24.17 -39.82
C ILE A 6 -17.40 23.65 -39.66
N ARG A 7 -17.61 23.02 -38.48
CA ARG A 7 -18.62 23.26 -37.40
C ARG A 7 -20.15 23.33 -37.68
N HIS A 8 -20.90 22.56 -36.86
CA HIS A 8 -22.11 22.90 -36.04
C HIS A 8 -23.35 23.55 -36.73
N ALA A 9 -24.62 23.31 -36.36
CA ALA A 9 -25.18 23.02 -35.03
C ALA A 9 -26.67 22.55 -35.04
N ARG A 10 -27.13 22.06 -33.86
CA ARG A 10 -28.51 22.13 -33.28
C ARG A 10 -29.69 21.38 -33.92
N TRP A 11 -30.63 21.00 -33.04
CA TRP A 11 -32.06 21.17 -33.33
C TRP A 11 -32.90 21.69 -32.13
N CYS A 12 -34.07 21.11 -31.84
CA CYS A 12 -35.23 21.79 -31.24
C CYS A 12 -36.07 20.87 -30.32
N ALA A 13 -37.02 21.32 -29.48
CA ALA A 13 -37.36 22.62 -28.84
C ALA A 13 -38.58 22.41 -27.89
N VAL A 14 -39.18 23.50 -27.36
CA VAL A 14 -40.58 23.71 -26.83
C VAL A 14 -40.58 24.68 -25.61
N ARG A 15 -41.70 25.35 -25.29
CA ARG A 15 -42.04 26.72 -25.78
C ARG A 15 -43.44 27.19 -25.29
N CYS A 16 -43.53 27.84 -24.12
CA CYS A 16 -44.68 28.68 -23.71
C CYS A 16 -44.13 29.95 -23.00
N SER A 17 -44.47 31.19 -23.36
CA SER A 17 -45.76 31.91 -23.37
C SER A 17 -46.12 32.53 -22.01
N ALA A 18 -46.40 33.83 -21.85
CA ALA A 18 -46.32 34.99 -22.76
C ALA A 18 -46.41 36.36 -22.03
N GLN A 19 -46.29 37.46 -22.80
CA GLN A 19 -46.71 38.86 -22.52
C GLN A 19 -45.82 39.80 -21.67
N GLN A 20 -45.98 41.11 -21.96
CA GLN A 20 -45.22 42.26 -21.47
C GLN A 20 -46.18 43.31 -20.90
N VAL A 21 -45.74 44.13 -19.93
CA VAL A 21 -46.10 45.57 -19.81
C VAL A 21 -44.86 46.37 -19.36
N LYS A 22 -44.81 47.68 -19.67
CA LYS A 22 -43.68 48.60 -19.44
C LYS A 22 -43.95 49.53 -18.25
N SER A 23 -42.91 49.97 -17.53
CA SER A 23 -42.64 51.33 -16.99
C SER A 23 -41.83 51.28 -15.69
N LYS A 24 -40.97 52.22 -15.26
CA LYS A 24 -40.15 53.33 -15.81
C LYS A 24 -39.69 54.14 -14.57
N VAL A 25 -38.41 54.53 -14.47
CA VAL A 25 -37.88 55.66 -13.66
C VAL A 25 -37.99 55.62 -12.12
N GLY A 26 -36.91 56.00 -11.42
CA GLY A 26 -36.90 56.36 -9.99
C GLY A 26 -35.49 56.47 -9.38
N GLU A 27 -35.04 57.67 -9.03
CA GLU A 27 -33.79 57.93 -8.26
C GLU A 27 -34.10 58.02 -6.75
N GLY A 28 -33.11 57.91 -5.84
CA GLY A 28 -33.45 58.11 -4.41
C GLY A 28 -32.42 57.90 -3.27
N LYS A 29 -31.23 58.49 -3.36
CA LYS A 29 -30.28 58.83 -2.25
C LYS A 29 -30.67 58.56 -0.75
N SER A 30 -29.74 57.90 -0.06
CA SER A 30 -29.07 58.36 1.20
C SER A 30 -29.63 58.13 2.64
N LYS A 31 -28.74 57.51 3.45
CA LYS A 31 -28.24 57.91 4.81
C LYS A 31 -28.99 57.53 6.11
N LYS A 32 -28.16 57.02 7.05
CA LYS A 32 -28.24 57.04 8.55
C LYS A 32 -29.30 56.13 9.22
N ARG A 33 -29.15 55.69 10.49
CA ARG A 33 -27.99 55.38 11.37
C ARG A 33 -28.55 54.80 12.71
N PHE A 34 -27.73 54.03 13.44
CA PHE A 34 -27.89 53.61 14.86
C PHE A 34 -28.89 52.48 15.24
N ASP A 35 -28.28 51.43 15.81
CA ASP A 35 -28.59 50.73 17.07
C ASP A 35 -29.61 49.58 17.27
N GLN A 36 -29.07 48.59 18.01
CA GLN A 36 -29.64 47.67 19.00
C GLN A 36 -30.40 46.39 18.56
N GLN A 37 -29.89 45.26 19.08
CA GLN A 37 -30.47 43.92 19.16
C GLN A 37 -31.29 43.78 20.48
N PRO A 38 -31.92 42.63 20.84
CA PRO A 38 -32.21 41.39 20.08
C PRO A 38 -33.70 40.96 20.10
N GLY A 39 -34.07 39.89 19.37
CA GLY A 39 -35.35 39.19 19.58
C GLY A 39 -35.76 38.21 18.48
N MET A 40 -36.22 37.00 18.86
CA MET A 40 -36.90 36.01 17.99
C MET A 40 -38.44 36.21 18.11
N ALA A 41 -39.37 35.59 17.35
CA ALA A 41 -39.34 34.45 16.43
C ALA A 41 -40.53 34.48 15.41
N SER A 42 -40.61 33.48 14.51
CA SER A 42 -41.75 33.12 13.61
C SER A 42 -42.00 34.06 12.40
N CYS A 43 -42.49 33.65 11.22
CA CYS A 43 -43.16 32.39 10.78
C CYS A 43 -42.69 31.88 9.38
N VAL A 44 -43.11 30.65 9.04
CA VAL A 44 -42.94 29.82 7.80
C VAL A 44 -44.07 30.17 6.77
N PRO A 45 -44.05 29.94 5.41
CA PRO A 45 -43.45 28.87 4.58
C PRO A 45 -42.66 29.31 3.31
N GLY A 46 -42.08 28.44 2.47
CA GLY A 46 -41.84 26.98 2.56
C GLY A 46 -41.93 26.27 1.19
N ALA A 47 -40.86 25.57 0.78
CA ALA A 47 -40.81 24.70 -0.41
C ALA A 47 -39.66 23.68 -0.30
N ASP A 48 -39.95 22.43 -0.69
CA ASP A 48 -39.09 21.35 -1.19
C ASP A 48 -37.70 21.13 -0.55
N LEU A 49 -37.61 20.07 0.28
CA LEU A 49 -36.37 19.53 0.87
C LEU A 49 -36.34 18.01 0.67
N GLU A 50 -35.69 17.54 -0.40
CA GLU A 50 -35.28 16.15 -0.55
C GLU A 50 -33.80 15.99 -0.14
N SER A 51 -33.46 14.83 0.46
CA SER A 51 -32.09 14.39 0.78
C SER A 51 -31.20 15.34 1.61
N THR A 52 -31.39 15.36 2.93
CA THR A 52 -30.39 15.86 3.90
C THR A 52 -29.81 14.79 4.83
N GLU A 53 -30.36 13.57 4.83
CA GLU A 53 -29.89 12.45 5.68
C GLU A 53 -28.62 11.76 5.13
N ASP A 54 -28.35 11.90 3.82
CA ASP A 54 -27.20 11.30 3.12
C ASP A 54 -25.84 11.96 3.45
N SER A 55 -25.88 13.06 4.20
CA SER A 55 -24.74 13.93 4.52
C SER A 55 -24.06 13.64 5.86
N LEU A 56 -24.72 12.95 6.80
CA LEU A 56 -24.16 12.70 8.15
C LEU A 56 -23.40 11.37 8.28
N HIS A 57 -23.41 10.53 7.24
CA HIS A 57 -22.84 9.18 7.30
C HIS A 57 -21.51 9.01 6.56
N ARG A 58 -20.92 10.11 6.08
CA ARG A 58 -19.62 10.14 5.39
C ARG A 58 -18.52 10.60 6.37
N CYS A 59 -17.33 10.00 6.23
CA CYS A 59 -16.05 10.47 6.79
C CYS A 59 -15.79 10.28 8.30
N TYR A 60 -15.62 9.02 8.74
CA TYR A 60 -14.74 8.69 9.88
C TYR A 60 -13.80 7.49 9.65
N ASP A 61 -13.68 6.98 8.42
CA ASP A 61 -12.62 6.05 8.06
C ASP A 61 -11.24 6.67 8.33
N ASN A 62 -10.29 5.84 8.73
CA ASN A 62 -8.93 6.32 9.01
C ASN A 62 -8.27 6.74 7.69
N TYR A 63 -7.92 8.02 7.58
CA TYR A 63 -7.15 8.54 6.47
C TYR A 63 -5.90 7.68 6.22
N VAL A 64 -5.52 7.53 4.94
CA VAL A 64 -4.33 6.78 4.51
C VAL A 64 -3.35 7.77 3.91
N ILE A 65 -2.60 8.46 4.77
CA ILE A 65 -1.69 9.53 4.36
C ILE A 65 -0.23 9.12 4.59
N VAL A 66 0.65 9.57 3.70
CA VAL A 66 2.11 9.46 3.81
C VAL A 66 2.68 10.84 4.06
N ASP A 67 3.46 11.00 5.14
CA ASP A 67 4.26 12.22 5.36
C ASP A 67 5.58 12.09 4.59
N ILE A 68 5.77 12.90 3.53
CA ILE A 68 7.01 12.80 2.73
C ILE A 68 8.22 13.50 3.38
N GLY A 69 8.04 14.24 4.48
CA GLY A 69 9.09 15.06 5.06
C GLY A 69 8.93 15.28 6.56
N ALA A 70 9.55 14.42 7.38
CA ALA A 70 9.62 14.61 8.83
C ALA A 70 11.04 14.41 9.39
N ASN A 71 11.54 15.42 10.10
CA ASN A 71 12.85 15.43 10.72
C ASN A 71 12.85 14.67 12.07
N LEU A 72 12.43 13.40 12.07
CA LEU A 72 12.29 12.59 13.31
C LEU A 72 13.61 12.35 14.06
N THR A 73 14.75 12.50 13.38
CA THR A 73 16.11 12.51 13.95
C THR A 73 16.41 13.75 14.80
N ASN A 74 15.54 14.76 14.79
CA ASN A 74 15.75 16.01 15.53
C ASN A 74 15.70 15.78 17.05
N LYS A 75 16.65 16.39 17.78
CA LYS A 75 16.79 16.28 19.24
C LYS A 75 15.50 16.58 20.02
N LYS A 76 14.57 17.37 19.45
CA LYS A 76 13.25 17.66 20.05
C LYS A 76 12.39 16.41 20.32
N TYR A 77 12.60 15.29 19.62
CA TYR A 77 11.85 14.05 19.79
C TYR A 77 12.58 12.98 20.61
N SER A 78 13.83 13.22 21.01
CA SER A 78 14.73 12.23 21.64
C SER A 78 14.24 11.62 22.97
N ARG A 79 13.12 12.11 23.52
CA ARG A 79 12.52 11.62 24.78
C ARG A 79 11.18 10.90 24.60
N ASP A 80 10.51 11.03 23.46
CA ASP A 80 9.14 10.52 23.25
C ASP A 80 8.84 10.10 21.80
N LEU A 81 9.87 9.75 21.02
CA LEU A 81 9.75 9.38 19.60
C LEU A 81 8.71 8.28 19.33
N ASP A 82 8.67 7.22 20.14
CA ASP A 82 7.63 6.18 20.05
C ASP A 82 6.22 6.76 20.12
N SER A 83 6.02 7.72 21.02
CA SER A 83 4.74 8.40 21.22
C SER A 83 4.41 9.36 20.08
N VAL A 84 5.39 10.03 19.48
CA VAL A 84 5.22 10.85 18.26
C VAL A 84 4.74 9.96 17.10
N ILE A 85 5.37 8.80 16.90
CA ILE A 85 5.03 7.85 15.84
C ILE A 85 3.64 7.23 16.08
N GLN A 86 3.29 6.90 17.32
CA GLN A 86 1.94 6.41 17.63
C GLN A 86 0.87 7.48 17.37
N ARG A 87 1.07 8.71 17.85
CA ARG A 87 0.15 9.84 17.58
C ARG A 87 -0.05 10.10 16.09
N ALA A 88 0.98 9.91 15.28
CA ALA A 88 0.89 10.02 13.82
C ALA A 88 -0.04 8.94 13.23
N LYS A 89 0.09 7.68 13.67
CA LYS A 89 -0.77 6.57 13.26
C LYS A 89 -2.21 6.76 13.71
N ASP A 90 -2.44 7.21 14.95
CA ASP A 90 -3.77 7.50 15.50
C ASP A 90 -4.49 8.62 14.72
N ALA A 91 -3.73 9.51 14.06
CA ALA A 91 -4.21 10.58 13.20
C ALA A 91 -4.40 10.18 11.72
N GLY A 92 -4.04 8.95 11.30
CA GLY A 92 -4.15 8.49 9.91
C GLY A 92 -2.87 8.66 9.05
N VAL A 93 -1.73 8.96 9.67
CA VAL A 93 -0.43 8.93 8.97
C VAL A 93 0.15 7.54 9.08
N GLN A 94 -0.01 6.73 8.02
CA GLN A 94 0.44 5.33 8.04
C GLN A 94 1.95 5.18 7.88
N LYS A 95 2.56 6.04 7.06
CA LYS A 95 3.98 5.98 6.70
C LYS A 95 4.61 7.38 6.72
N ILE A 96 5.86 7.45 7.15
CA ILE A 96 6.61 8.70 7.30
C ILE A 96 8.01 8.53 6.70
N MET A 97 8.40 9.45 5.84
CA MET A 97 9.76 9.53 5.29
C MET A 97 10.63 10.45 6.16
N VAL A 98 11.67 9.88 6.75
CA VAL A 98 12.59 10.56 7.67
C VAL A 98 13.72 11.21 6.88
N THR A 99 13.85 12.52 7.01
CA THR A 99 14.83 13.32 6.25
C THR A 99 16.27 13.09 6.73
N GLY A 100 17.12 12.71 5.78
CA GLY A 100 18.58 12.61 5.93
C GLY A 100 19.26 13.88 5.42
N THR A 101 19.61 14.81 6.32
CA THR A 101 20.15 16.14 5.94
C THR A 101 21.68 16.22 5.95
N SER A 102 22.36 15.20 6.45
CA SER A 102 23.82 15.03 6.39
C SER A 102 24.17 13.55 6.44
N LEU A 103 25.42 13.17 6.16
CA LEU A 103 25.84 11.77 6.21
C LEU A 103 25.54 11.11 7.57
N LYS A 104 25.79 11.82 8.67
CA LYS A 104 25.49 11.34 10.03
C LYS A 104 23.99 11.18 10.28
N ILE A 105 23.18 12.15 9.84
CA ILE A 105 21.72 12.12 10.03
C ILE A 105 21.07 11.06 9.12
N SER A 106 21.60 10.85 7.92
CA SER A 106 21.17 9.80 6.99
C SER A 106 21.41 8.39 7.55
N ARG A 107 22.57 8.12 8.17
CA ARG A 107 22.81 6.85 8.89
C ARG A 107 21.82 6.65 10.05
N GLU A 108 21.47 7.71 10.77
CA GLU A 108 20.51 7.65 11.89
C GLU A 108 19.05 7.51 11.42
N ALA A 109 18.65 8.17 10.34
CA ALA A 109 17.35 8.01 9.70
C ALA A 109 17.16 6.56 9.23
N LEU A 110 18.15 5.99 8.54
CA LEU A 110 18.16 4.57 8.16
C LEU A 110 18.10 3.66 9.39
N ARG A 111 18.76 4.01 10.52
CA ARG A 111 18.65 3.27 11.78
C ARG A 111 17.22 3.28 12.34
N LEU A 112 16.48 4.40 12.24
CA LEU A 112 15.08 4.49 12.66
C LEU A 112 14.15 3.61 11.81
N THR A 113 14.36 3.52 10.49
CA THR A 113 13.54 2.63 9.62
C THR A 113 13.58 1.16 10.07
N ARG A 114 14.74 0.71 10.58
CA ARG A 114 14.96 -0.66 11.07
C ARG A 114 14.34 -0.92 12.45
N ILE A 115 14.01 0.13 13.21
CA ILE A 115 13.28 0.03 14.49
C ILE A 115 11.77 -0.01 14.23
N TYR A 116 11.29 0.74 13.24
CA TYR A 116 9.87 0.88 12.91
C TYR A 116 9.57 0.41 11.47
N PRO A 117 9.88 -0.85 11.11
CA PRO A 117 9.84 -1.35 9.74
C PRO A 117 8.43 -1.23 9.14
N GLY A 118 8.39 -0.89 7.85
CA GLY A 118 7.14 -0.67 7.11
C GLY A 118 6.40 0.63 7.46
N SER A 119 6.66 1.24 8.62
CA SER A 119 6.10 2.54 9.06
C SER A 119 7.02 3.72 8.73
N LEU A 120 8.33 3.56 8.89
CA LEU A 120 9.32 4.59 8.58
C LEU A 120 10.20 4.19 7.38
N TYR A 121 10.49 5.18 6.54
CA TYR A 121 11.44 5.13 5.42
C TYR A 121 12.44 6.28 5.60
N SER A 122 13.57 6.29 4.89
CA SER A 122 14.57 7.36 5.03
C SER A 122 15.09 7.90 3.69
N THR A 123 15.40 9.19 3.64
CA THR A 123 16.24 9.75 2.57
C THR A 123 17.73 9.68 2.96
N ALA A 124 18.64 9.81 1.99
CA ALA A 124 20.07 9.95 2.26
C ALA A 124 20.70 11.05 1.39
N GLY A 125 21.31 12.04 2.04
CA GLY A 125 21.89 13.19 1.35
C GLY A 125 22.61 14.15 2.30
N ILE A 126 23.05 15.27 1.71
CA ILE A 126 23.70 16.40 2.36
C ILE A 126 22.99 17.68 1.91
N HIS A 127 22.44 18.37 2.90
CA HIS A 127 21.68 19.61 2.78
C HIS A 127 22.61 20.78 2.38
N PRO A 128 22.15 21.77 1.58
CA PRO A 128 22.95 22.93 1.20
C PRO A 128 23.68 23.64 2.35
N HIS A 129 23.08 23.71 3.54
CA HIS A 129 23.73 24.33 4.71
C HIS A 129 25.02 23.60 5.15
N ASP A 130 25.07 22.28 4.98
CA ASP A 130 26.17 21.40 5.39
C ASP A 130 27.14 21.06 4.24
N ALA A 131 26.96 21.62 3.03
CA ALA A 131 27.77 21.32 1.84
C ALA A 131 29.29 21.51 2.04
N LYS A 132 29.73 22.54 2.77
CA LYS A 132 31.13 22.76 3.19
C LYS A 132 31.76 21.64 4.04
N SER A 133 30.95 20.72 4.53
CA SER A 133 31.40 19.54 5.30
C SER A 133 31.48 18.28 4.43
N TRP A 134 31.49 18.44 3.11
CA TRP A 134 31.71 17.35 2.16
C TRP A 134 33.20 16.94 2.15
N GLU A 135 33.49 15.70 2.50
CA GLU A 135 34.85 15.12 2.47
C GLU A 135 34.96 14.06 1.35
N GLU A 136 36.19 13.74 0.93
CA GLU A 136 36.43 12.63 0.01
C GLU A 136 35.93 11.29 0.61
N GLY A 137 35.22 10.49 -0.18
CA GLY A 137 34.57 9.25 0.24
C GLY A 137 33.11 9.39 0.72
N TYR A 138 32.61 10.60 1.01
CA TYR A 138 31.20 10.79 1.41
C TYR A 138 30.21 10.33 0.33
N LEU A 139 30.59 10.40 -0.94
CA LEU A 139 29.80 9.90 -2.06
C LEU A 139 29.58 8.38 -1.98
N ASP A 140 30.62 7.61 -1.65
CA ASP A 140 30.56 6.15 -1.55
C ASP A 140 29.76 5.71 -0.33
N GLU A 141 29.89 6.42 0.81
CA GLU A 141 29.06 6.16 1.99
C GLU A 141 27.58 6.50 1.75
N LEU A 142 27.27 7.64 1.11
CA LEU A 142 25.89 7.95 0.69
C LEU A 142 25.35 6.87 -0.28
N LYS A 143 26.20 6.35 -1.17
CA LYS A 143 25.87 5.28 -2.12
C LYS A 143 25.63 3.93 -1.44
N GLU A 144 26.30 3.63 -0.32
CA GLU A 144 25.99 2.45 0.52
C GLU A 144 24.64 2.62 1.23
N ILE A 145 24.40 3.77 1.87
CA ILE A 145 23.14 4.08 2.57
C ILE A 145 21.96 4.00 1.59
N ALA A 146 22.05 4.68 0.44
CA ALA A 146 21.00 4.75 -0.58
C ALA A 146 20.74 3.42 -1.32
N GLN A 147 21.69 2.46 -1.26
CA GLN A 147 21.47 1.10 -1.77
C GLN A 147 20.62 0.22 -0.84
N SER A 148 20.39 0.66 0.41
CA SER A 148 19.48 0.01 1.34
C SER A 148 18.04 0.02 0.80
N SER A 149 17.25 -0.95 1.25
CA SER A 149 15.88 -1.15 0.79
C SER A 149 14.91 -0.13 1.40
N GLU A 150 15.22 0.28 2.63
CA GLU A 150 14.50 1.23 3.48
C GLU A 150 14.86 2.69 3.19
N CYS A 151 15.98 2.91 2.46
CA CYS A 151 16.40 4.23 2.02
C CYS A 151 15.91 4.48 0.60
N VAL A 152 15.07 5.49 0.41
CA VAL A 152 14.15 5.53 -0.74
C VAL A 152 14.48 6.63 -1.76
N ALA A 153 14.90 7.80 -1.30
CA ALA A 153 15.26 8.95 -2.13
C ALA A 153 16.67 9.48 -1.77
N ILE A 154 17.35 10.07 -2.76
CA ILE A 154 18.55 10.88 -2.54
C ILE A 154 18.11 12.27 -2.08
N GLY A 155 18.76 12.78 -1.04
CA GLY A 155 18.41 14.04 -0.38
C GLY A 155 18.24 13.86 1.12
N GLU A 156 17.98 14.90 1.90
CA GLU A 156 17.67 16.26 1.46
C GLU A 156 18.89 16.95 0.83
N CYS A 157 18.75 17.40 -0.43
CA CYS A 157 19.82 17.99 -1.23
C CYS A 157 19.27 19.11 -2.11
N GLY A 158 20.10 20.08 -2.50
CA GLY A 158 19.65 21.24 -3.28
C GLY A 158 20.41 22.50 -2.89
N LEU A 159 19.74 23.65 -2.93
CA LEU A 159 20.34 24.99 -2.79
C LEU A 159 19.53 25.87 -1.82
N ASP A 160 20.21 26.57 -0.91
CA ASP A 160 19.64 27.62 -0.04
C ASP A 160 20.55 28.85 -0.04
N TYR A 161 20.10 29.89 -0.74
CA TYR A 161 20.79 31.19 -0.83
C TYR A 161 20.23 32.21 0.18
N ASN A 162 19.21 31.85 0.97
CA ASN A 162 18.63 32.70 2.00
C ASN A 162 19.61 32.93 3.15
N ARG A 163 20.45 31.93 3.47
CA ARG A 163 21.40 31.97 4.60
C ARG A 163 22.85 31.72 4.25
N ASN A 164 23.15 31.08 3.11
CA ASN A 164 24.52 30.81 2.64
C ASN A 164 25.48 30.30 3.73
N PHE A 165 25.05 29.29 4.50
CA PHE A 165 25.91 28.68 5.53
C PHE A 165 27.10 27.91 4.94
N SER A 166 27.00 27.47 3.68
CA SER A 166 28.09 27.04 2.79
C SER A 166 28.04 27.94 1.54
N THR A 167 29.14 28.10 0.80
CA THR A 167 29.19 29.01 -0.36
C THR A 167 28.32 28.50 -1.51
N ILE A 168 28.00 29.38 -2.46
CA ILE A 168 27.19 29.05 -3.64
C ILE A 168 27.88 27.96 -4.48
N GLU A 169 29.20 28.04 -4.61
CA GLU A 169 30.04 27.09 -5.33
C GLU A 169 30.03 25.71 -4.65
N GLU A 170 30.25 25.67 -3.33
CA GLU A 170 30.17 24.43 -2.52
C GLU A 170 28.79 23.77 -2.65
N GLN A 171 27.71 24.56 -2.53
CA GLN A 171 26.34 24.08 -2.65
C GLN A 171 26.06 23.50 -4.04
N ARG A 172 26.44 24.20 -5.12
CA ARG A 172 26.25 23.74 -6.50
C ARG A 172 27.03 22.47 -6.80
N GLU A 173 28.30 22.37 -6.39
CA GLU A 173 29.12 21.17 -6.60
C GLU A 173 28.59 19.95 -5.84
N VAL A 174 28.20 20.13 -4.57
CA VAL A 174 27.64 19.06 -3.71
C VAL A 174 26.24 18.65 -4.18
N PHE A 175 25.45 19.56 -4.73
CA PHE A 175 24.16 19.23 -5.31
C PHE A 175 24.30 18.44 -6.62
N GLU A 176 25.15 18.89 -7.56
CA GLU A 176 25.38 18.22 -8.85
C GLU A 176 25.90 16.78 -8.67
N LYS A 177 26.82 16.55 -7.72
CA LYS A 177 27.26 15.20 -7.32
C LYS A 177 26.12 14.30 -6.83
N GLN A 178 25.16 14.85 -6.07
CA GLN A 178 24.00 14.10 -5.57
C GLN A 178 22.96 13.83 -6.67
N VAL A 179 22.77 14.75 -7.62
CA VAL A 179 21.95 14.53 -8.83
C VAL A 179 22.54 13.39 -9.68
N ILE A 180 23.87 13.35 -9.85
CA ILE A 180 24.55 12.24 -10.55
C ILE A 180 24.32 10.90 -9.83
N LEU A 181 24.47 10.85 -8.50
CA LEU A 181 24.21 9.65 -7.70
C LEU A 181 22.76 9.17 -7.81
N ALA A 182 21.79 10.08 -7.84
CA ALA A 182 20.38 9.78 -8.04
C ALA A 182 20.12 9.17 -9.44
N CYS A 183 20.74 9.72 -10.49
CA CYS A 183 20.68 9.18 -11.84
C CYS A 183 21.31 7.77 -11.95
N GLU A 184 22.45 7.53 -11.28
CA GLU A 184 23.10 6.20 -11.25
C GLU A 184 22.24 5.14 -10.56
N LEU A 185 21.69 5.46 -9.38
CA LEU A 185 20.91 4.53 -8.57
C LEU A 185 19.44 4.44 -9.00
N ARG A 186 18.99 5.31 -9.92
CA ARG A 186 17.58 5.53 -10.30
C ARG A 186 16.67 5.79 -9.09
N LYS A 187 17.22 6.46 -8.07
CA LYS A 187 16.53 6.85 -6.82
C LYS A 187 16.03 8.29 -6.97
N PRO A 188 14.74 8.58 -6.70
CA PRO A 188 14.21 9.94 -6.74
C PRO A 188 14.97 10.95 -5.90
N LEU A 189 14.87 12.22 -6.28
CA LEU A 189 15.46 13.34 -5.55
C LEU A 189 14.44 14.01 -4.62
N PHE A 190 14.83 14.22 -3.36
CA PHE A 190 14.12 15.04 -2.38
C PHE A 190 14.83 16.40 -2.29
N LEU A 191 14.31 17.36 -3.05
CA LEU A 191 14.98 18.61 -3.39
C LEU A 191 14.61 19.75 -2.45
N HIS A 192 15.61 20.45 -1.92
CA HIS A 192 15.47 21.69 -1.16
C HIS A 192 15.80 22.91 -2.05
N GLU A 193 14.91 23.90 -2.10
CA GLU A 193 15.17 25.17 -2.82
C GLU A 193 14.73 26.39 -1.99
N ARG A 194 15.65 27.34 -1.78
CA ARG A 194 15.36 28.66 -1.20
C ARG A 194 16.17 29.74 -1.92
N ASP A 195 15.47 30.66 -2.57
CA ASP A 195 16.02 31.82 -3.29
C ASP A 195 17.06 31.42 -4.37
N ALA A 196 16.95 30.21 -4.93
CA ALA A 196 17.97 29.55 -5.77
C ALA A 196 17.39 28.86 -7.03
N HIS A 197 16.16 29.20 -7.41
CA HIS A 197 15.38 28.59 -8.49
C HIS A 197 16.13 28.40 -9.82
N GLU A 198 16.77 29.44 -10.35
CA GLU A 198 17.43 29.40 -11.67
C GLU A 198 18.61 28.42 -11.69
N ASP A 199 19.45 28.45 -10.65
CA ASP A 199 20.60 27.56 -10.49
C ASP A 199 20.18 26.10 -10.28
N MET A 200 19.08 25.86 -9.55
CA MET A 200 18.52 24.51 -9.42
C MET A 200 18.05 23.99 -10.78
N LEU A 201 17.36 24.81 -11.58
CA LEU A 201 16.92 24.40 -12.91
C LEU A 201 18.10 24.13 -13.85
N GLU A 202 19.16 24.95 -13.82
CA GLU A 202 20.38 24.72 -14.62
C GLU A 202 20.98 23.34 -14.35
N ILE A 203 21.18 22.99 -13.08
CA ILE A 203 21.80 21.72 -12.67
C ILE A 203 20.89 20.52 -13.01
N LEU A 204 19.57 20.66 -12.85
CA LEU A 204 18.62 19.59 -13.20
C LEU A 204 18.50 19.40 -14.72
N ASP A 205 18.46 20.47 -15.52
CA ASP A 205 18.33 20.37 -16.98
C ASP A 205 19.57 19.72 -17.64
N LYS A 206 20.79 19.90 -17.09
CA LYS A 206 22.00 19.15 -17.52
C LYS A 206 21.83 17.62 -17.49
N HIS A 207 20.98 17.12 -16.59
CA HIS A 207 20.79 15.69 -16.35
C HIS A 207 19.42 15.17 -16.82
N ARG A 208 18.59 16.02 -17.44
CA ARG A 208 17.16 15.80 -17.73
C ARG A 208 16.81 14.45 -18.35
N GLU A 209 17.59 13.95 -19.32
CA GLU A 209 17.34 12.66 -19.98
C GLU A 209 17.50 11.43 -19.08
N ARG A 210 18.25 11.56 -17.97
CA ARG A 210 18.56 10.49 -17.01
C ARG A 210 18.01 10.78 -15.61
N LEU A 211 17.36 11.92 -15.43
CA LEU A 211 16.85 12.38 -14.14
C LEU A 211 15.72 11.44 -13.68
N PRO A 212 15.80 10.87 -12.47
CA PRO A 212 14.68 10.14 -11.88
C PRO A 212 13.56 11.13 -11.49
N ALA A 213 12.41 10.62 -11.03
CA ALA A 213 11.39 11.47 -10.43
C ALA A 213 12.00 12.35 -9.32
N ALA A 214 11.51 13.58 -9.16
CA ALA A 214 12.00 14.48 -8.13
C ALA A 214 10.85 15.29 -7.53
N VAL A 215 10.91 15.52 -6.22
CA VAL A 215 10.00 16.39 -5.49
C VAL A 215 10.76 17.60 -4.96
N VAL A 216 10.25 18.81 -5.23
CA VAL A 216 10.68 20.03 -4.55
C VAL A 216 9.89 20.11 -3.24
N HIS A 217 10.56 19.79 -2.13
CA HIS A 217 9.94 19.70 -0.81
C HIS A 217 9.75 21.07 -0.18
N CYS A 218 8.73 21.16 0.68
CA CYS A 218 8.27 22.35 1.37
C CYS A 218 8.34 23.57 0.44
N PHE A 219 7.65 23.50 -0.70
CA PHE A 219 7.70 24.54 -1.72
C PHE A 219 7.12 25.87 -1.19
N THR A 220 7.86 26.96 -1.37
CA THR A 220 7.47 28.32 -0.92
C THR A 220 7.65 29.38 -2.02
N GLY A 221 7.80 28.97 -3.27
CA GLY A 221 8.00 29.86 -4.41
C GLY A 221 6.69 30.46 -4.97
N THR A 222 6.80 31.12 -6.11
CA THR A 222 5.66 31.70 -6.84
C THR A 222 5.00 30.71 -7.80
N VAL A 223 3.82 31.05 -8.32
CA VAL A 223 3.11 30.23 -9.34
C VAL A 223 3.97 29.99 -10.58
N GLU A 224 4.75 30.99 -11.00
CA GLU A 224 5.64 30.90 -12.16
C GLU A 224 6.77 29.90 -11.92
N GLN A 225 7.39 29.94 -10.73
CA GLN A 225 8.43 28.99 -10.33
C GLN A 225 7.88 27.56 -10.21
N ALA A 226 6.66 27.41 -9.67
CA ALA A 226 5.97 26.12 -9.61
C ALA A 226 5.77 25.52 -11.00
N ASN A 227 5.26 26.31 -11.96
CA ASN A 227 5.05 25.88 -13.33
C ASN A 227 6.35 25.38 -13.99
N HIS A 228 7.48 26.07 -13.81
CA HIS A 228 8.77 25.61 -14.35
C HIS A 228 9.21 24.22 -13.85
N TYR A 229 8.86 23.85 -12.60
CA TYR A 229 9.10 22.50 -12.06
C TYR A 229 8.09 21.49 -12.62
N LEU A 230 6.79 21.85 -12.67
CA LEU A 230 5.71 21.01 -13.18
C LEU A 230 5.88 20.67 -14.68
N GLU A 231 6.31 21.63 -15.51
CA GLU A 231 6.63 21.43 -16.93
C GLU A 231 7.81 20.47 -17.17
N ARG A 232 8.68 20.29 -16.15
CA ARG A 232 9.77 19.30 -16.14
C ARG A 232 9.33 17.95 -15.55
N GLY A 233 8.06 17.84 -15.12
CA GLY A 233 7.45 16.62 -14.59
C GLY A 233 7.64 16.39 -13.08
N LEU A 234 8.29 17.33 -12.37
CA LEU A 234 8.55 17.25 -10.94
C LEU A 234 7.27 17.38 -10.10
N TYR A 235 7.35 16.89 -8.86
CA TYR A 235 6.31 17.01 -7.85
C TYR A 235 6.60 18.18 -6.90
N LEU A 236 5.57 18.75 -6.29
CA LEU A 236 5.68 19.82 -5.29
C LEU A 236 5.16 19.33 -3.93
N GLY A 237 6.00 19.40 -2.91
CA GLY A 237 5.66 19.04 -1.54
C GLY A 237 5.16 20.26 -0.75
N LEU A 238 3.97 20.15 -0.13
CA LEU A 238 3.33 21.24 0.61
C LEU A 238 3.23 20.95 2.12
N THR A 239 3.53 21.98 2.92
CA THR A 239 3.51 21.97 4.39
C THR A 239 2.55 23.02 4.97
N GLY A 240 2.49 23.12 6.31
CA GLY A 240 1.79 24.19 7.03
C GLY A 240 2.30 25.62 6.77
N TYR A 241 3.27 25.82 5.87
CA TYR A 241 3.63 27.12 5.31
C TYR A 241 2.42 27.87 4.71
N LEU A 242 1.36 27.17 4.27
CA LEU A 242 0.10 27.76 3.78
C LEU A 242 -0.57 28.76 4.77
N CYS A 243 -0.31 28.64 6.08
CA CYS A 243 -0.73 29.61 7.10
C CYS A 243 0.13 30.89 7.14
N LYS A 244 1.35 30.84 6.61
CA LYS A 244 2.37 31.91 6.63
C LYS A 244 2.48 32.65 5.31
N ASP A 245 2.10 32.02 4.20
CA ASP A 245 2.02 32.63 2.88
C ASP A 245 1.18 33.91 2.90
N LYS A 246 1.67 34.92 2.19
CA LYS A 246 1.14 36.29 2.07
C LYS A 246 1.34 36.84 0.66
N SER A 247 1.87 36.04 -0.27
CA SER A 247 2.29 36.50 -1.58
C SER A 247 1.11 36.47 -2.54
N ASP A 248 0.84 37.59 -3.21
CA ASP A 248 -0.30 37.71 -4.15
C ASP A 248 -0.13 36.88 -5.44
N ASN A 249 1.02 36.21 -5.62
CA ASN A 249 1.33 35.13 -6.58
C ASN A 249 1.98 33.91 -5.87
N GLY A 250 1.62 33.64 -4.60
CA GLY A 250 2.15 32.53 -3.81
C GLY A 250 1.44 31.19 -4.01
N VAL A 251 1.93 30.17 -3.29
CA VAL A 251 1.37 28.81 -3.26
C VAL A 251 -0.12 28.79 -2.94
N ARG A 252 -0.59 29.63 -2.02
CA ARG A 252 -2.03 29.73 -1.69
C ARG A 252 -2.87 30.02 -2.93
N LYS A 253 -2.45 30.98 -3.75
CA LYS A 253 -3.18 31.38 -4.95
C LYS A 253 -3.17 30.29 -6.01
N MET A 254 -2.06 29.56 -6.15
CA MET A 254 -1.98 28.38 -7.02
C MET A 254 -3.04 27.30 -6.66
N LEU A 255 -3.35 27.15 -5.36
CA LEU A 255 -4.43 26.28 -4.90
C LEU A 255 -5.81 26.92 -5.12
N GLU A 256 -5.99 28.20 -4.78
CA GLU A 256 -7.26 28.92 -4.91
C GLU A 256 -7.73 29.09 -6.37
N ASP A 257 -6.79 29.27 -7.31
CA ASP A 257 -7.02 29.32 -8.77
C ASP A 257 -7.10 27.91 -9.40
N GLY A 258 -6.77 26.85 -8.65
CA GLY A 258 -6.82 25.46 -9.11
C GLY A 258 -5.78 25.08 -10.16
N THR A 259 -4.64 25.80 -10.22
CA THR A 259 -3.61 25.62 -11.26
C THR A 259 -2.59 24.53 -10.94
N LEU A 260 -2.47 24.10 -9.68
CA LEU A 260 -1.66 22.93 -9.31
C LEU A 260 -2.37 21.61 -9.71
N PRO A 261 -1.78 20.77 -10.58
CA PRO A 261 -2.34 19.45 -10.87
C PRO A 261 -2.26 18.55 -9.63
N LEU A 262 -3.36 17.86 -9.30
CA LEU A 262 -3.38 16.94 -8.15
C LEU A 262 -2.34 15.84 -8.30
N ASP A 263 -2.12 15.33 -9.52
CA ASP A 263 -1.13 14.30 -9.85
C ASP A 263 0.34 14.73 -9.66
N LYS A 264 0.58 15.99 -9.29
CA LYS A 264 1.91 16.55 -8.97
C LYS A 264 2.04 17.10 -7.56
N LEU A 265 1.01 16.98 -6.74
CA LEU A 265 1.00 17.41 -5.35
C LEU A 265 1.40 16.28 -4.39
N LEU A 266 2.26 16.59 -3.42
CA LEU A 266 2.57 15.75 -2.27
C LEU A 266 2.45 16.56 -0.96
N VAL A 267 2.27 15.87 0.17
CA VAL A 267 1.98 16.49 1.47
C VAL A 267 2.95 16.04 2.56
N GLU A 268 3.31 16.97 3.44
CA GLU A 268 4.35 16.76 4.45
C GLU A 268 4.21 17.74 5.62
N THR A 269 4.82 17.40 6.76
CA THR A 269 4.76 18.27 7.96
C THR A 269 5.99 19.14 8.20
N ASP A 270 7.14 18.80 7.60
CA ASP A 270 8.49 19.31 7.96
C ASP A 270 8.72 19.27 9.49
N ALA A 271 8.04 18.38 10.22
CA ALA A 271 8.04 18.41 11.67
C ALA A 271 9.46 18.15 12.21
N PRO A 272 9.99 18.97 13.13
CA PRO A 272 9.28 19.82 14.11
C PRO A 272 9.02 21.27 13.67
N PHE A 273 9.24 21.61 12.41
CA PHE A 273 9.04 22.94 11.83
C PHE A 273 7.63 23.05 11.18
N MET A 274 7.41 24.09 10.37
CA MET A 274 6.18 24.38 9.60
C MET A 274 4.81 24.14 10.26
N TYR A 275 4.70 24.28 11.58
CA TYR A 275 3.42 24.21 12.32
C TYR A 275 2.27 24.98 11.64
N PRO A 276 1.17 24.30 11.24
CA PRO A 276 0.05 24.95 10.57
C PRO A 276 -0.79 25.75 11.58
N ASN A 277 -0.61 27.07 11.60
CA ASN A 277 -1.36 27.95 12.51
C ASN A 277 -2.80 28.22 12.00
N THR A 278 -3.70 27.26 12.23
CA THR A 278 -5.14 27.34 11.87
C THR A 278 -5.84 28.59 12.44
N ARG A 279 -5.34 29.13 13.56
CA ARG A 279 -5.87 30.35 14.20
C ARG A 279 -5.35 31.66 13.58
N ALA A 280 -4.56 31.61 12.52
CA ALA A 280 -4.03 32.81 11.86
C ALA A 280 -5.15 33.73 11.34
N SER A 281 -5.06 35.03 11.65
CA SER A 281 -6.05 36.03 11.20
C SER A 281 -6.14 36.16 9.68
N LYS A 282 -5.03 35.89 8.96
CA LYS A 282 -4.94 35.90 7.49
C LYS A 282 -5.38 34.59 6.82
N LEU A 283 -5.83 33.57 7.55
CA LEU A 283 -6.41 32.36 6.96
C LEU A 283 -7.91 32.60 6.68
N PRO A 284 -8.45 32.29 5.48
CA PRO A 284 -9.86 32.53 5.17
C PRO A 284 -10.84 31.81 6.12
N THR A 285 -12.07 32.32 6.24
CA THR A 285 -13.11 31.71 7.09
C THR A 285 -13.51 30.32 6.59
N HIS A 286 -13.77 30.16 5.30
CA HIS A 286 -14.11 28.86 4.70
C HIS A 286 -13.04 27.77 4.96
N VAL A 287 -11.75 28.14 4.97
CA VAL A 287 -10.64 27.20 5.29
C VAL A 287 -10.61 26.84 6.79
N LYS A 288 -11.08 27.72 7.68
CA LYS A 288 -11.23 27.41 9.11
C LYS A 288 -12.45 26.54 9.41
N GLU A 289 -13.53 26.76 8.67
CA GLU A 289 -14.81 26.05 8.79
C GLU A 289 -14.76 24.65 8.17
N ALA A 290 -13.85 24.41 7.22
CA ALA A 290 -13.62 23.10 6.59
C ALA A 290 -12.68 22.15 7.37
N LEU A 291 -12.08 22.59 8.48
CA LEU A 291 -11.17 21.76 9.29
C LEU A 291 -11.94 20.88 10.27
N THR A 292 -11.63 19.59 10.32
CA THR A 292 -12.34 18.65 11.18
C THR A 292 -11.93 18.78 12.64
N GLU A 293 -12.87 18.52 13.56
CA GLU A 293 -12.60 18.54 15.01
C GLU A 293 -11.54 17.49 15.40
N ARG A 294 -11.47 16.34 14.70
CA ARG A 294 -10.41 15.33 14.89
C ARG A 294 -9.04 15.93 14.59
N SER A 295 -8.86 16.50 13.39
CA SER A 295 -7.58 17.09 12.96
C SER A 295 -7.17 18.30 13.81
N LEU A 296 -8.11 19.16 14.19
CA LEU A 296 -7.88 20.25 15.13
C LEU A 296 -7.51 19.75 16.54
N THR A 297 -8.09 18.65 17.00
CA THR A 297 -7.78 18.05 18.31
C THR A 297 -6.36 17.50 18.35
N PHE A 298 -5.93 16.72 17.34
CA PHE A 298 -4.54 16.25 17.27
C PHE A 298 -3.55 17.41 17.20
N LEU A 299 -3.81 18.39 16.33
CA LEU A 299 -2.97 19.58 16.19
C LEU A 299 -2.84 20.38 17.50
N HIS A 300 -3.96 20.70 18.17
CA HIS A 300 -3.93 21.55 19.36
C HIS A 300 -3.52 20.82 20.65
N ARG A 301 -3.64 19.49 20.71
CA ARG A 301 -3.25 18.69 21.89
C ARG A 301 -1.77 18.32 21.89
N TYR A 302 -1.14 18.15 20.72
CA TYR A 302 0.20 17.57 20.61
C TYR A 302 1.21 18.45 19.87
N CYS A 303 0.77 19.32 18.95
CA CYS A 303 1.66 20.21 18.22
C CYS A 303 1.68 21.62 18.82
N THR A 304 2.81 22.30 18.67
CA THR A 304 3.01 23.69 19.09
C THR A 304 3.81 24.46 18.04
N PHE A 305 3.77 25.79 18.06
CA PHE A 305 4.56 26.63 17.15
C PHE A 305 6.08 26.36 17.21
N GLN A 306 6.60 25.82 18.32
CA GLN A 306 8.02 25.47 18.49
C GLN A 306 8.34 23.99 18.21
N ARG A 307 7.32 23.12 18.16
CA ARG A 307 7.43 21.68 17.88
C ARG A 307 6.15 21.22 17.21
N ASN A 308 6.16 21.17 15.88
CA ASN A 308 5.14 20.43 15.12
C ASN A 308 5.38 18.92 15.24
N GLU A 309 4.42 18.09 14.80
CA GLU A 309 4.53 16.63 14.73
C GLU A 309 3.83 16.09 13.47
N PRO A 310 4.15 14.87 13.00
CA PRO A 310 3.48 14.26 11.84
C PRO A 310 1.96 14.12 11.98
N CYS A 311 1.42 14.03 13.20
CA CYS A 311 -0.03 14.05 13.45
C CYS A 311 -0.74 15.37 13.09
N SER A 312 0.00 16.40 12.67
CA SER A 312 -0.56 17.62 12.04
C SER A 312 -0.91 17.46 10.56
N LEU A 313 -0.43 16.41 9.88
CA LEU A 313 -0.59 16.23 8.44
C LEU A 313 -2.06 16.24 7.97
N PRO A 314 -3.04 15.62 8.67
CA PRO A 314 -4.44 15.71 8.29
C PRO A 314 -4.98 17.14 8.21
N ALA A 315 -4.56 18.03 9.12
CA ALA A 315 -4.95 19.43 9.09
C ALA A 315 -4.31 20.20 7.91
N ILE A 316 -3.15 19.77 7.41
CA ILE A 316 -2.53 20.33 6.20
C ILE A 316 -3.30 19.86 4.96
N VAL A 317 -3.67 18.58 4.92
CA VAL A 317 -4.49 17.96 3.84
C VAL A 317 -5.86 18.62 3.74
N GLU A 318 -6.59 18.74 4.85
CA GLU A 318 -7.89 19.43 4.92
C GLU A 318 -7.78 20.90 4.51
N MET A 319 -6.70 21.61 4.92
CA MET A 319 -6.45 22.98 4.46
C MET A 319 -6.25 23.08 2.94
N ILE A 320 -5.52 22.14 2.32
CA ILE A 320 -5.28 22.18 0.86
C ILE A 320 -6.58 21.91 0.11
N ALA A 321 -7.35 20.89 0.49
CA ALA A 321 -8.66 20.61 -0.09
C ALA A 321 -9.58 21.83 -0.04
N ALA A 322 -9.62 22.52 1.11
CA ALA A 322 -10.42 23.72 1.31
C ALA A 322 -9.96 24.91 0.42
N PHE A 323 -8.65 25.13 0.25
CA PHE A 323 -8.14 26.14 -0.69
C PHE A 323 -8.48 25.81 -2.15
N MET A 324 -8.36 24.54 -2.54
CA MET A 324 -8.73 24.04 -3.87
C MET A 324 -10.26 23.96 -4.08
N LYS A 325 -11.06 24.24 -3.04
CA LYS A 325 -12.54 24.18 -3.03
C LYS A 325 -13.08 22.81 -3.44
N LYS A 326 -12.32 21.74 -3.14
CA LYS A 326 -12.71 20.35 -3.38
C LYS A 326 -13.21 19.68 -2.09
N PRO A 327 -14.12 18.69 -2.20
CA PRO A 327 -14.42 17.81 -1.07
C PRO A 327 -13.15 17.06 -0.64
N VAL A 328 -13.01 16.83 0.67
CA VAL A 328 -11.81 16.23 1.25
C VAL A 328 -11.66 14.77 0.78
N GLU A 329 -12.77 14.12 0.43
CA GLU A 329 -12.84 12.73 -0.01
C GLU A 329 -12.25 12.56 -1.41
N GLU A 330 -12.64 13.39 -2.39
CA GLU A 330 -12.07 13.38 -3.76
C GLU A 330 -10.57 13.72 -3.74
N PHE A 331 -10.19 14.64 -2.85
CA PHE A 331 -8.81 15.03 -2.63
C PHE A 331 -7.99 13.90 -1.98
N LEU A 332 -8.57 13.17 -1.03
CA LEU A 332 -7.97 11.99 -0.39
C LEU A 332 -7.96 10.77 -1.31
N GLU A 333 -8.95 10.56 -2.16
CA GLU A 333 -8.92 9.51 -3.19
C GLU A 333 -7.75 9.79 -4.14
N SER A 334 -7.65 11.01 -4.67
CA SER A 334 -6.53 11.44 -5.53
C SER A 334 -5.17 11.30 -4.82
N LEU A 335 -5.03 11.79 -3.58
CA LEU A 335 -3.81 11.64 -2.79
C LEU A 335 -3.57 10.18 -2.37
N SER A 336 -4.59 9.34 -2.25
CA SER A 336 -4.43 7.92 -1.96
C SER A 336 -3.98 7.16 -3.19
N GLU A 337 -4.42 7.51 -4.40
CA GLU A 337 -3.89 6.94 -5.64
C GLU A 337 -2.44 7.38 -5.89
N LEU A 338 -2.10 8.63 -5.60
CA LEU A 338 -0.74 9.16 -5.76
C LEU A 338 0.22 8.70 -4.67
N SER A 339 -0.21 8.68 -3.42
CA SER A 339 0.57 8.06 -2.36
C SER A 339 0.64 6.56 -2.58
N ASN A 340 -0.41 5.87 -3.07
CA ASN A 340 -0.31 4.48 -3.51
C ASN A 340 0.62 4.32 -4.72
N TYR A 341 0.73 5.28 -5.64
CA TYR A 341 1.73 5.25 -6.71
C TYR A 341 3.15 5.42 -6.14
N PHE A 342 3.34 6.31 -5.16
CA PHE A 342 4.60 6.42 -4.41
C PHE A 342 4.86 5.18 -3.52
N LEU A 343 3.85 4.48 -3.04
CA LEU A 343 3.94 3.26 -2.22
C LEU A 343 4.21 2.02 -3.06
N VAL A 344 3.57 1.93 -4.23
CA VAL A 344 3.91 0.97 -5.28
C VAL A 344 5.32 1.26 -5.75
N TRP A 345 5.73 2.51 -5.97
CA TRP A 345 7.12 2.86 -6.29
C TRP A 345 8.11 2.52 -5.17
N PHE A 346 7.79 2.79 -3.90
CA PHE A 346 8.56 2.31 -2.74
C PHE A 346 8.67 0.78 -2.79
N GLU A 347 7.57 0.06 -3.05
CA GLU A 347 7.56 -1.39 -3.22
C GLU A 347 8.20 -1.89 -4.53
N GLU A 348 8.31 -1.08 -5.58
CA GLU A 348 8.93 -1.41 -6.88
C GLU A 348 10.46 -1.39 -6.71
N VAL A 349 10.96 -0.39 -5.99
CA VAL A 349 12.34 -0.30 -5.53
C VAL A 349 12.68 -1.47 -4.58
N LEU A 350 11.72 -1.99 -3.82
CA LEU A 350 11.88 -3.24 -3.06
C LEU A 350 11.81 -4.50 -3.96
N LYS A 351 10.87 -4.57 -4.91
CA LYS A 351 10.66 -5.69 -5.85
C LYS A 351 11.88 -5.91 -6.75
N GLN A 352 12.50 -4.83 -7.25
CA GLN A 352 13.70 -4.88 -8.11
C GLN A 352 14.94 -5.51 -7.43
N LYS A 353 14.91 -5.78 -6.11
CA LYS A 353 15.94 -6.57 -5.40
C LYS A 353 15.41 -7.81 -4.64
N THR A 354 14.11 -8.15 -4.68
CA THR A 354 13.53 -9.21 -3.81
C THR A 354 13.13 -10.51 -4.52
N THR A 355 13.78 -10.85 -5.64
CA THR A 355 13.77 -12.19 -6.24
C THR A 355 14.58 -13.24 -5.43
N SER A 356 14.47 -13.24 -4.09
CA SER A 356 15.08 -14.24 -3.21
C SER A 356 14.51 -14.32 -1.77
N LYS A 357 13.17 -14.39 -1.61
CA LYS A 357 12.59 -14.89 -0.35
C LYS A 357 12.73 -16.43 -0.28
N VAL A 358 13.46 -16.94 0.71
CA VAL A 358 13.49 -18.38 1.04
C VAL A 358 13.40 -18.58 2.55
N SER A 359 12.41 -19.34 3.01
CA SER A 359 12.34 -19.84 4.38
C SER A 359 13.28 -21.03 4.55
N ILE A 360 14.30 -20.88 5.41
CA ILE A 360 15.39 -21.85 5.57
C ILE A 360 15.35 -22.46 6.97
N SER A 361 15.01 -23.75 7.06
CA SER A 361 15.06 -24.51 8.31
C SER A 361 16.48 -24.55 8.91
N LYS A 362 16.60 -24.65 10.24
CA LYS A 362 17.90 -24.64 10.95
C LYS A 362 18.91 -25.67 10.41
N SER A 363 18.44 -26.83 9.95
CA SER A 363 19.26 -27.87 9.30
C SER A 363 19.81 -27.46 7.93
N LYS A 364 19.02 -26.74 7.11
CA LYS A 364 19.50 -26.13 5.87
C LYS A 364 20.44 -24.96 6.16
N TYR A 365 20.18 -24.17 7.20
CA TYR A 365 21.06 -23.06 7.60
C TYR A 365 22.46 -23.56 7.98
N HIS A 366 22.58 -24.69 8.68
CA HIS A 366 23.88 -25.32 8.97
C HIS A 366 24.62 -25.81 7.70
N LYS A 367 23.90 -26.44 6.75
CA LYS A 367 24.51 -26.83 5.46
C LYS A 367 24.95 -25.62 4.64
N LEU A 368 24.10 -24.59 4.57
CA LEU A 368 24.39 -23.35 3.87
C LEU A 368 25.55 -22.59 4.53
N ALA A 369 25.67 -22.60 5.86
CA ALA A 369 26.82 -22.02 6.57
C ALA A 369 28.12 -22.78 6.27
N ALA A 370 28.08 -24.11 6.18
CA ALA A 370 29.25 -24.92 5.78
C ALA A 370 29.67 -24.66 4.33
N GLU A 371 28.71 -24.58 3.39
CA GLU A 371 28.97 -24.22 2.00
C GLU A 371 29.46 -22.77 1.87
N TYR A 372 28.87 -21.83 2.62
CA TYR A 372 29.31 -20.43 2.67
C TYR A 372 30.74 -20.30 3.23
N SER A 373 31.11 -21.07 4.26
CA SER A 373 32.50 -21.16 4.73
C SER A 373 33.45 -21.72 3.66
N LYS A 374 33.00 -22.72 2.88
CA LYS A 374 33.78 -23.30 1.77
C LYS A 374 33.96 -22.31 0.62
N MET A 375 32.92 -21.58 0.23
CA MET A 375 32.97 -20.49 -0.75
C MET A 375 33.85 -19.34 -0.25
N ARG A 376 33.74 -18.95 1.03
CA ARG A 376 34.57 -17.91 1.65
C ARG A 376 36.06 -18.28 1.65
N ALA A 377 36.40 -19.56 1.79
CA ALA A 377 37.76 -20.04 1.61
C ALA A 377 38.22 -19.96 0.13
N GLN A 378 37.36 -20.33 -0.82
CA GLN A 378 37.64 -20.21 -2.25
C GLN A 378 37.83 -18.75 -2.72
N VAL A 379 37.07 -17.79 -2.17
CA VAL A 379 37.26 -16.34 -2.43
C VAL A 379 38.68 -15.88 -2.06
N GLY A 380 39.29 -16.44 -1.02
CA GLY A 380 40.70 -16.16 -0.69
C GLY A 380 41.70 -16.66 -1.73
N VAL A 381 41.39 -17.76 -2.41
CA VAL A 381 42.21 -18.32 -3.51
C VAL A 381 41.97 -17.52 -4.80
N LEU A 382 40.71 -17.25 -5.15
CA LEU A 382 40.34 -16.44 -6.31
C LEU A 382 40.92 -15.01 -6.22
N LYS A 383 40.90 -14.38 -5.04
CA LYS A 383 41.54 -13.06 -4.85
C LYS A 383 43.05 -13.10 -5.09
N LYS A 384 43.75 -14.20 -4.74
CA LYS A 384 45.16 -14.38 -5.08
C LYS A 384 45.36 -14.59 -6.59
N ALA A 385 44.50 -15.38 -7.25
CA ALA A 385 44.56 -15.58 -8.69
C ALA A 385 44.34 -14.26 -9.47
N VAL A 386 43.34 -13.46 -9.10
CA VAL A 386 43.07 -12.15 -9.70
C VAL A 386 44.23 -11.18 -9.49
N LEU A 387 44.82 -11.11 -8.29
CA LEU A 387 46.02 -10.30 -8.04
C LEU A 387 47.22 -10.78 -8.88
N GLN A 388 47.33 -12.08 -9.12
CA GLN A 388 48.38 -12.65 -9.96
C GLN A 388 48.15 -12.32 -11.45
N GLU A 389 46.93 -12.45 -11.98
CA GLU A 389 46.58 -11.97 -13.33
C GLU A 389 46.84 -10.47 -13.48
N GLN A 390 46.39 -9.63 -12.54
CA GLN A 390 46.65 -8.19 -12.55
C GLN A 390 48.15 -7.87 -12.61
N SER A 391 49.00 -8.65 -11.91
CA SER A 391 50.46 -8.49 -11.98
C SER A 391 51.06 -8.93 -13.33
N VAL A 392 50.43 -9.87 -14.03
CA VAL A 392 50.83 -10.29 -15.38
C VAL A 392 50.33 -9.28 -16.42
N THR A 393 49.10 -8.77 -16.30
CA THR A 393 48.55 -7.71 -17.14
C THR A 393 49.38 -6.43 -17.04
N ALA A 394 49.84 -6.05 -15.84
CA ALA A 394 50.72 -4.90 -15.65
C ALA A 394 52.05 -5.06 -16.40
N LYS A 395 52.68 -6.24 -16.31
CA LYS A 395 53.91 -6.55 -17.07
C LYS A 395 53.67 -6.48 -18.57
N LEU A 396 52.61 -7.11 -19.08
CA LEU A 396 52.26 -7.06 -20.50
C LEU A 396 51.97 -5.63 -20.99
N GLN A 397 51.44 -4.75 -20.14
CA GLN A 397 51.29 -3.32 -20.46
C GLN A 397 52.64 -2.58 -20.50
N ASP A 398 53.59 -2.93 -19.65
CA ASP A 398 54.94 -2.33 -19.67
C ASP A 398 55.78 -2.86 -20.84
N ASP A 399 55.72 -4.15 -21.14
CA ASP A 399 56.30 -4.77 -22.35
C ASP A 399 55.74 -4.09 -23.63
N LEU A 400 54.43 -3.83 -23.66
CA LEU A 400 53.77 -3.16 -24.79
C LEU A 400 54.21 -1.69 -24.92
N LYS A 401 54.40 -0.96 -23.82
CA LYS A 401 54.99 0.40 -23.85
C LYS A 401 56.42 0.39 -24.41
N GLU A 402 57.23 -0.61 -24.06
CA GLU A 402 58.59 -0.74 -24.62
C GLU A 402 58.54 -1.01 -26.14
N LYS A 403 57.61 -1.86 -26.61
CA LYS A 403 57.39 -2.10 -28.05
C LYS A 403 56.90 -0.85 -28.77
N ASP A 404 55.94 -0.11 -28.23
CA ASP A 404 55.49 1.18 -28.73
C ASP A 404 56.66 2.18 -28.86
N GLN A 405 57.52 2.24 -27.84
CA GLN A 405 58.69 3.13 -27.84
C GLN A 405 59.76 2.71 -28.84
N ALA A 406 59.89 1.41 -29.12
CA ALA A 406 60.77 0.89 -30.17
C ALA A 406 60.20 1.19 -31.57
N LEU A 407 58.89 1.03 -31.76
CA LEU A 407 58.20 1.26 -33.03
C LEU A 407 58.31 2.75 -33.43
N ARG A 408 58.05 3.69 -32.51
CA ARG A 408 58.23 5.13 -32.73
C ARG A 408 59.67 5.54 -33.08
N LYS A 409 60.69 4.78 -32.66
CA LYS A 409 62.08 5.01 -33.09
C LYS A 409 62.30 4.55 -34.53
N ALA A 410 61.76 3.38 -34.90
CA ALA A 410 61.81 2.90 -36.28
C ALA A 410 61.09 3.85 -37.25
N ASP A 411 59.95 4.44 -36.85
CA ASP A 411 59.26 5.47 -37.63
C ASP A 411 60.14 6.70 -37.85
N GLN A 412 60.79 7.21 -36.79
CA GLN A 412 61.71 8.35 -36.89
C GLN A 412 62.94 8.07 -37.76
N GLU A 413 63.48 6.84 -37.72
CA GLU A 413 64.54 6.39 -38.63
C GLU A 413 64.04 6.31 -40.08
N MET A 414 62.81 5.84 -40.30
CA MET A 414 62.18 5.75 -41.63
C MET A 414 61.87 7.14 -42.23
N GLU A 415 61.40 8.09 -41.42
CA GLU A 415 61.26 9.51 -41.82
C GLU A 415 62.62 10.12 -42.21
N SER A 416 63.66 9.87 -41.41
CA SER A 416 65.04 10.33 -41.67
C SER A 416 65.60 9.77 -42.99
N LEU A 417 65.37 8.48 -43.25
CA LEU A 417 65.76 7.82 -44.50
C LEU A 417 64.96 8.37 -45.70
N ASN A 418 63.65 8.59 -45.55
CA ASN A 418 62.80 9.17 -46.59
C ASN A 418 63.27 10.60 -46.95
N PHE A 419 63.58 11.44 -45.96
CA PHE A 419 64.14 12.77 -46.18
C PHE A 419 65.48 12.74 -46.93
N ARG A 420 66.38 11.81 -46.58
CA ARG A 420 67.64 11.59 -47.32
C ARG A 420 67.41 11.16 -48.77
N ASN A 421 66.47 10.24 -49.01
CA ASN A 421 66.10 9.80 -50.36
C ASN A 421 65.50 10.94 -51.19
N GLN A 422 64.69 11.83 -50.60
CA GLN A 422 64.17 13.02 -51.27
C GLN A 422 65.29 14.03 -51.63
N GLN A 423 66.31 14.19 -50.78
CA GLN A 423 67.50 14.99 -51.11
C GLN A 423 68.31 14.37 -52.26
N LEU A 424 68.51 13.05 -52.26
CA LEU A 424 69.18 12.33 -53.35
C LEU A 424 68.41 12.47 -54.67
N THR A 425 67.08 12.29 -54.65
CA THR A 425 66.22 12.44 -55.83
C THR A 425 66.33 13.84 -56.45
N LYS A 426 66.29 14.90 -55.63
CA LYS A 426 66.49 16.29 -56.08
C LYS A 426 67.88 16.51 -56.66
N ARG A 427 68.92 15.88 -56.09
CA ARG A 427 70.29 15.99 -56.60
C ARG A 427 70.50 15.22 -57.91
N VAL A 428 69.80 14.11 -58.12
CA VAL A 428 69.79 13.37 -59.38
C VAL A 428 69.10 14.18 -60.48
N SER A 429 67.98 14.87 -60.21
CA SER A 429 67.34 15.70 -61.25
C SER A 429 68.25 16.86 -61.67
N VAL A 430 68.88 17.58 -60.74
CA VAL A 430 69.83 18.67 -61.07
C VAL A 430 70.99 18.17 -61.94
N LEU A 431 71.52 16.98 -61.68
CA LEU A 431 72.57 16.36 -62.51
C LEU A 431 72.07 15.93 -63.90
N GLN A 432 70.78 15.59 -64.03
CA GLN A 432 70.14 15.32 -65.33
C GLN A 432 69.92 16.62 -66.11
N ASP A 433 69.44 17.68 -65.45
CA ASP A 433 69.28 19.02 -66.04
C ASP A 433 70.62 19.58 -66.56
N GLU A 434 71.70 19.44 -65.77
CA GLU A 434 73.07 19.81 -66.17
C GLU A 434 73.57 19.01 -67.37
N LEU A 435 73.23 17.71 -67.47
CA LEU A 435 73.56 16.85 -68.61
C LEU A 435 72.82 17.28 -69.89
N GLU A 436 71.53 17.62 -69.82
CA GLU A 436 70.79 18.12 -70.98
C GLU A 436 71.31 19.48 -71.48
N ILE A 437 71.71 20.37 -70.56
CA ILE A 437 72.36 21.65 -70.89
C ILE A 437 73.71 21.46 -71.61
N LEU A 438 74.45 20.39 -71.29
CA LEU A 438 75.70 20.05 -71.97
C LEU A 438 75.48 19.40 -73.34
N GLN A 439 74.52 18.47 -73.47
CA GLN A 439 74.25 17.78 -74.74
C GLN A 439 73.75 18.74 -75.83
N ASN A 440 72.98 19.78 -75.46
CA ASN A 440 72.40 20.72 -76.42
C ASN A 440 73.40 21.71 -77.06
N LYS A 441 74.68 21.76 -76.64
CA LYS A 441 75.68 22.69 -77.20
C LYS A 441 76.44 22.16 -78.43
N GLY A 442 76.31 20.87 -78.79
CA GLY A 442 77.23 20.20 -79.70
C GLY A 442 76.71 19.78 -81.09
N LYS A 443 76.21 20.69 -81.95
CA LYS A 443 75.97 20.44 -83.40
C LYS A 443 75.65 21.70 -84.25
N LYS A 444 76.58 22.17 -85.10
CA LYS A 444 76.33 22.94 -86.36
C LYS A 444 77.62 23.20 -87.17
N GLY A 445 77.56 23.08 -88.51
CA GLY A 445 78.69 23.32 -89.46
C GLY A 445 79.57 22.07 -89.67
N LYS A 446 79.74 21.38 -90.82
CA LYS A 446 79.46 21.53 -92.28
C LYS A 446 80.72 21.85 -93.14
N GLN A 447 80.83 21.18 -94.30
CA GLN A 447 82.09 20.88 -95.03
C GLN A 447 82.57 21.95 -96.02
N LYS A 448 83.89 21.96 -96.33
CA LYS A 448 84.44 21.98 -97.72
C LYS A 448 85.93 21.55 -97.79
N SER A 449 86.54 21.58 -98.99
CA SER A 449 87.55 20.61 -99.44
C SER A 449 88.91 21.15 -99.95
N THR A 450 89.99 20.39 -99.69
CA THR A 450 91.27 20.25 -100.48
C THR A 450 92.19 21.50 -100.62
N PRO A 451 93.50 21.38 -100.93
CA PRO A 451 94.26 20.20 -101.43
C PRO A 451 95.66 19.90 -100.79
N LEU A 452 96.28 18.80 -101.25
CA LEU A 452 97.73 18.48 -101.42
C LEU A 452 98.72 18.33 -100.23
N GLU A 453 99.39 17.16 -100.26
CA GLU A 453 100.83 16.88 -100.03
C GLU A 453 101.50 16.81 -98.63
N GLU A 454 102.45 15.87 -98.55
CA GLU A 454 103.58 15.66 -97.61
C GLU A 454 103.37 15.76 -96.08
N SER A 455 103.14 14.63 -95.39
CA SER A 455 103.49 14.42 -93.94
C SER A 455 103.29 12.97 -93.42
N SER A 456 103.47 11.95 -94.27
CA SER A 456 102.98 10.57 -94.06
C SER A 456 103.70 9.70 -93.00
N GLN A 457 104.37 10.27 -91.99
CA GLN A 457 105.19 9.51 -91.03
C GLN A 457 104.99 9.84 -89.54
N GLN A 458 104.18 10.84 -89.17
CA GLN A 458 103.91 11.17 -87.75
C GLN A 458 102.56 10.70 -87.19
N LEU A 459 101.60 10.30 -88.03
CA LEU A 459 100.24 9.95 -87.56
C LEU A 459 100.14 8.61 -86.82
N ASN A 460 100.91 7.59 -87.23
CA ASN A 460 100.72 6.22 -86.73
C ASN A 460 101.01 6.09 -85.22
N SER A 461 102.01 6.82 -84.69
CA SER A 461 102.33 6.77 -83.25
C SER A 461 101.18 7.29 -82.38
N VAL A 462 100.47 8.33 -82.84
CA VAL A 462 99.34 8.92 -82.10
C VAL A 462 98.11 8.02 -82.20
N LEU A 463 97.90 7.38 -83.36
CA LEU A 463 96.81 6.41 -83.55
C LEU A 463 96.99 5.15 -82.69
N ASP A 464 98.22 4.65 -82.53
CA ASP A 464 98.48 3.50 -81.65
C ASP A 464 98.32 3.85 -80.16
N GLU A 465 98.77 5.04 -79.71
CA GLU A 465 98.51 5.51 -78.34
C GLU A 465 97.02 5.76 -78.07
N GLU A 466 96.30 6.38 -79.01
CA GLU A 466 94.85 6.62 -78.87
C GLU A 466 94.07 5.29 -78.91
N LEU A 467 94.49 4.32 -79.72
CA LEU A 467 93.91 2.97 -79.75
C LEU A 467 94.18 2.21 -78.44
N GLN A 468 95.39 2.24 -77.90
CA GLN A 468 95.70 1.62 -76.61
C GLN A 468 94.93 2.29 -75.46
N SER A 469 94.82 3.62 -75.49
CA SER A 469 93.99 4.39 -74.55
C SER A 469 92.51 4.00 -74.64
N LYS A 470 91.98 3.79 -75.86
CA LYS A 470 90.62 3.28 -76.08
C LYS A 470 90.43 1.85 -75.62
N ILE A 471 91.41 0.96 -75.80
CA ILE A 471 91.37 -0.40 -75.29
C ILE A 471 91.37 -0.41 -73.75
N ALA A 472 92.22 0.41 -73.10
CA ALA A 472 92.23 0.56 -71.64
C ALA A 472 90.94 1.20 -71.10
N GLN A 473 90.36 2.18 -71.83
CA GLN A 473 89.07 2.78 -71.49
C GLN A 473 87.93 1.76 -71.61
N ASN A 474 87.91 0.94 -72.66
CA ASN A 474 86.92 -0.13 -72.83
C ASN A 474 87.09 -1.23 -71.78
N ALA A 475 88.31 -1.60 -71.40
CA ALA A 475 88.56 -2.57 -70.32
C ALA A 475 88.05 -2.05 -68.96
N ARG A 476 88.23 -0.75 -68.66
CA ARG A 476 87.62 -0.10 -67.50
C ARG A 476 86.10 -0.07 -67.56
N LEU A 477 85.52 0.22 -68.73
CA LEU A 477 84.07 0.22 -68.91
C LEU A 477 83.48 -1.19 -68.73
N MET A 478 84.15 -2.24 -69.23
CA MET A 478 83.75 -3.63 -69.00
C MET A 478 83.76 -3.98 -67.50
N LEU A 479 84.82 -3.60 -66.76
CA LEU A 479 84.89 -3.83 -65.31
C LEU A 479 83.81 -3.06 -64.53
N MET A 480 83.56 -1.80 -64.88
CA MET A 480 82.48 -1.00 -64.28
C MET A 480 81.09 -1.54 -64.63
N LEU A 481 80.91 -2.10 -65.82
CA LEU A 481 79.66 -2.69 -66.26
C LEU A 481 79.41 -4.01 -65.51
N GLN A 482 80.42 -4.88 -65.39
CA GLN A 482 80.35 -6.09 -64.55
C GLN A 482 80.07 -5.74 -63.08
N GLU A 483 80.75 -4.74 -62.50
CA GLU A 483 80.50 -4.29 -61.12
C GLU A 483 79.06 -3.76 -60.95
N LYS A 484 78.44 -3.20 -61.99
CA LYS A 484 77.03 -2.75 -61.96
C LYS A 484 76.03 -3.88 -62.24
N GLU A 485 76.41 -4.90 -62.99
CA GLU A 485 75.64 -6.15 -63.11
C GLU A 485 75.64 -6.90 -61.78
N GLU A 486 76.79 -7.05 -61.11
CA GLU A 486 76.88 -7.67 -59.77
C GLU A 486 76.10 -6.90 -58.69
N ASP A 487 76.09 -5.57 -58.72
CA ASP A 487 75.22 -4.75 -57.86
C ASP A 487 73.72 -4.95 -58.18
N HIS A 488 73.38 -5.04 -59.47
CA HIS A 488 71.99 -5.22 -59.91
C HIS A 488 71.43 -6.60 -59.54
N ASP A 489 72.23 -7.67 -59.69
CA ASP A 489 71.87 -9.03 -59.28
C ASP A 489 71.67 -9.12 -57.77
N ARG A 490 72.54 -8.47 -56.96
CA ARG A 490 72.38 -8.39 -55.50
C ARG A 490 71.10 -7.66 -55.11
N LEU A 491 70.80 -6.52 -55.73
CA LEU A 491 69.57 -5.78 -55.47
C LEU A 491 68.34 -6.60 -55.89
N THR A 492 68.41 -7.31 -57.01
CA THR A 492 67.35 -8.18 -57.51
C THR A 492 67.08 -9.35 -56.56
N GLN A 493 68.13 -9.98 -56.02
CA GLN A 493 68.00 -11.02 -54.99
C GLN A 493 67.36 -10.48 -53.70
N GLN A 494 67.80 -9.32 -53.20
CA GLN A 494 67.21 -8.69 -52.01
C GLN A 494 65.72 -8.34 -52.21
N LEU A 495 65.35 -7.87 -53.41
CA LEU A 495 63.95 -7.62 -53.75
C LEU A 495 63.12 -8.91 -53.85
N MET A 496 63.67 -9.98 -54.43
CA MET A 496 63.01 -11.30 -54.46
C MET A 496 62.80 -11.88 -53.06
N GLU A 497 63.81 -11.81 -52.17
CA GLU A 497 63.68 -12.24 -50.77
C GLU A 497 62.64 -11.40 -50.01
N ARG A 498 62.57 -10.08 -50.24
CA ARG A 498 61.56 -9.23 -49.62
C ARG A 498 60.16 -9.52 -50.15
N VAL A 499 60.00 -9.77 -51.46
CA VAL A 499 58.72 -10.20 -52.06
C VAL A 499 58.26 -11.53 -51.44
N GLN A 500 59.11 -12.57 -51.42
CA GLN A 500 58.76 -13.85 -50.78
C GLN A 500 58.41 -13.72 -49.29
N THR A 501 58.97 -12.72 -48.60
CA THR A 501 58.67 -12.46 -47.19
C THR A 501 57.32 -11.76 -47.03
N LEU A 502 57.02 -10.77 -47.87
CA LEU A 502 55.71 -10.12 -47.94
C LEU A 502 54.59 -11.10 -48.37
N GLU A 503 54.86 -12.01 -49.31
CA GLU A 503 53.92 -13.07 -49.71
C GLU A 503 53.59 -14.02 -48.54
N ARG A 504 54.59 -14.37 -47.72
CA ARG A 504 54.39 -15.15 -46.48
C ARG A 504 53.60 -14.37 -45.43
N GLU A 505 53.89 -13.09 -45.22
CA GLU A 505 53.13 -12.20 -44.33
C GLU A 505 51.65 -12.10 -44.78
N VAL A 506 51.40 -11.82 -46.06
CA VAL A 506 50.05 -11.76 -46.65
C VAL A 506 49.29 -13.08 -46.49
N HIS A 507 49.94 -14.23 -46.71
CA HIS A 507 49.28 -15.52 -46.54
C HIS A 507 48.91 -15.79 -45.07
N GLN A 508 49.74 -15.38 -44.10
CA GLN A 508 49.42 -15.47 -42.67
C GLN A 508 48.22 -14.57 -42.31
N TYR A 509 48.15 -13.33 -42.82
CA TYR A 509 47.00 -12.46 -42.60
C TYR A 509 45.71 -12.99 -43.25
N GLN A 510 45.80 -13.61 -44.44
CA GLN A 510 44.67 -14.28 -45.10
C GLN A 510 44.16 -15.46 -44.27
N GLN A 511 45.05 -16.31 -43.75
CA GLN A 511 44.67 -17.41 -42.84
C GLN A 511 44.01 -16.88 -41.56
N ALA A 512 44.59 -15.86 -40.92
CA ALA A 512 44.02 -15.25 -39.73
C ALA A 512 42.63 -14.63 -39.96
N SER A 513 42.42 -13.99 -41.11
CA SER A 513 41.10 -13.45 -41.52
C SER A 513 40.08 -14.58 -41.73
N SER A 514 40.47 -15.65 -42.43
CA SER A 514 39.64 -16.84 -42.66
C SER A 514 39.21 -17.50 -41.34
N ASP A 515 40.14 -17.65 -40.38
CA ASP A 515 39.86 -18.19 -39.05
C ASP A 515 38.90 -17.32 -38.22
N VAL A 516 38.99 -15.99 -38.38
CA VAL A 516 38.11 -15.03 -37.71
C VAL A 516 36.71 -15.03 -38.35
N GLU A 517 36.62 -15.06 -39.68
CA GLU A 517 35.36 -15.26 -40.39
C GLU A 517 34.66 -16.56 -39.99
N LEU A 518 35.39 -17.67 -39.89
CA LEU A 518 34.82 -18.97 -39.53
C LEU A 518 34.22 -18.93 -38.12
N LYS A 519 34.90 -18.27 -37.17
CA LYS A 519 34.39 -18.05 -35.79
C LYS A 519 33.13 -17.20 -35.79
N TYR A 520 33.08 -16.11 -36.57
CA TYR A 520 31.88 -15.28 -36.67
C TYR A 520 30.72 -16.00 -37.38
N LYS A 521 30.98 -16.79 -38.41
CA LYS A 521 29.97 -17.64 -39.10
C LYS A 521 29.37 -18.67 -38.13
N SER A 522 30.21 -19.40 -37.40
CA SER A 522 29.76 -20.32 -36.35
C SER A 522 28.96 -19.63 -35.24
N LYS A 523 29.38 -18.44 -34.78
CA LYS A 523 28.64 -17.68 -33.77
C LYS A 523 27.28 -17.15 -34.29
N LEU A 524 27.19 -16.79 -35.57
CA LEU A 524 25.92 -16.43 -36.21
C LEU A 524 24.97 -17.63 -36.30
N GLU A 525 25.47 -18.82 -36.62
CA GLU A 525 24.67 -20.07 -36.65
C GLU A 525 24.12 -20.42 -35.25
N GLU A 526 24.94 -20.33 -34.20
CA GLU A 526 24.48 -20.50 -32.81
C GLU A 526 23.36 -19.51 -32.44
N LEU A 527 23.52 -18.23 -32.77
CA LEU A 527 22.55 -17.18 -32.48
C LEU A 527 21.26 -17.34 -33.32
N GLN A 528 21.36 -17.83 -34.55
CA GLN A 528 20.18 -18.17 -35.36
C GLN A 528 19.40 -19.35 -34.76
N LEU A 529 20.10 -20.40 -34.29
CA LEU A 529 19.48 -21.55 -33.62
C LEU A 529 18.79 -21.13 -32.31
N GLU A 530 19.45 -20.28 -31.50
CA GLU A 530 18.86 -19.72 -30.28
C GLU A 530 17.64 -18.83 -30.59
N ARG A 531 17.71 -17.97 -31.62
CA ARG A 531 16.57 -17.15 -32.06
C ARG A 531 15.35 -18.01 -32.41
N VAL A 532 15.52 -19.07 -33.20
CA VAL A 532 14.42 -20.00 -33.55
C VAL A 532 13.85 -20.64 -32.29
N ARG A 533 14.70 -21.15 -31.39
CA ARG A 533 14.28 -21.79 -30.13
C ARG A 533 13.58 -20.83 -29.16
N LEU A 534 13.88 -19.53 -29.22
CA LEU A 534 13.15 -18.49 -28.48
C LEU A 534 11.81 -18.16 -29.16
N GLN A 535 11.77 -18.09 -30.49
CA GLN A 535 10.56 -17.83 -31.28
C GLN A 535 9.51 -18.94 -31.10
N GLU A 536 9.93 -20.22 -31.05
CA GLU A 536 9.06 -21.35 -30.69
C GLU A 536 8.48 -21.24 -29.27
N LYS A 537 9.30 -20.84 -28.28
CA LYS A 537 8.85 -20.63 -26.90
C LYS A 537 7.83 -19.50 -26.81
N VAL A 538 8.05 -18.38 -27.51
CA VAL A 538 7.10 -17.25 -27.58
C VAL A 538 5.78 -17.73 -28.18
N SER A 539 5.79 -18.38 -29.35
CA SER A 539 4.59 -18.94 -29.98
C SER A 539 3.84 -19.93 -29.08
N CYS A 540 4.54 -20.70 -28.25
CA CYS A 540 3.91 -21.57 -27.26
C CYS A 540 3.21 -20.77 -26.15
N ARG A 541 3.87 -19.75 -25.59
CA ARG A 541 3.27 -18.87 -24.58
C ARG A 541 2.10 -18.05 -25.11
N GLU A 542 2.14 -17.62 -26.36
CA GLU A 542 1.01 -16.92 -26.99
C GLU A 542 -0.22 -17.83 -27.11
N ARG A 543 -0.03 -19.12 -27.43
CA ARG A 543 -1.11 -20.12 -27.40
C ARG A 543 -1.63 -20.40 -25.98
N ASP A 544 -0.74 -20.52 -24.99
CA ASP A 544 -1.14 -20.65 -23.58
C ASP A 544 -2.04 -19.46 -23.16
N VAL A 545 -1.62 -18.23 -23.46
CA VAL A 545 -2.34 -16.98 -23.12
C VAL A 545 -3.69 -16.89 -23.84
N GLN A 546 -3.78 -17.29 -25.11
CA GLN A 546 -5.05 -17.37 -25.85
C GLN A 546 -6.02 -18.40 -25.24
N GLN A 547 -5.50 -19.52 -24.74
CA GLN A 547 -6.32 -20.53 -24.06
C GLN A 547 -6.86 -20.01 -22.71
N TYR A 548 -6.01 -19.34 -21.91
CA TYR A 548 -6.44 -18.77 -20.63
C TYR A 548 -7.41 -17.59 -20.79
N SER A 549 -7.24 -16.73 -21.81
CA SER A 549 -8.18 -15.63 -22.05
C SER A 549 -9.57 -16.12 -22.50
N ALA A 550 -9.62 -17.17 -23.32
CA ALA A 550 -10.87 -17.85 -23.68
C ALA A 550 -11.58 -18.48 -22.46
N GLN A 551 -10.82 -19.07 -21.53
CA GLN A 551 -11.37 -19.61 -20.28
C GLN A 551 -11.91 -18.51 -19.36
N LEU A 552 -11.17 -17.39 -19.20
CA LEU A 552 -11.63 -16.23 -18.43
C LEU A 552 -12.93 -15.65 -18.99
N ALA A 553 -13.02 -15.46 -20.31
CA ALA A 553 -14.23 -14.98 -20.96
C ALA A 553 -15.44 -15.92 -20.73
N ALA A 554 -15.23 -17.24 -20.79
CA ALA A 554 -16.29 -18.22 -20.51
C ALA A 554 -16.77 -18.16 -19.05
N VAL A 555 -15.86 -18.03 -18.08
CA VAL A 555 -16.19 -17.87 -16.65
C VAL A 555 -16.92 -16.54 -16.39
N GLN A 556 -16.50 -15.46 -17.03
CA GLN A 556 -17.15 -14.15 -16.90
C GLN A 556 -18.59 -14.16 -17.42
N ILE A 557 -18.85 -14.76 -18.59
CA ILE A 557 -20.20 -14.98 -19.12
C ILE A 557 -21.04 -15.86 -18.17
N GLN A 558 -20.43 -16.84 -17.49
CA GLN A 558 -21.12 -17.66 -16.50
C GLN A 558 -21.45 -16.86 -15.22
N GLN A 559 -20.56 -15.98 -14.78
CA GLN A 559 -20.81 -15.07 -13.65
C GLN A 559 -21.94 -14.09 -13.95
N GLU A 560 -21.95 -13.46 -15.13
CA GLU A 560 -23.02 -12.54 -15.56
C GLU A 560 -24.38 -13.24 -15.61
N ARG A 561 -24.43 -14.48 -16.12
CA ARG A 561 -25.65 -15.31 -16.10
C ARG A 561 -26.12 -15.60 -14.67
N LEU A 562 -25.21 -16.01 -13.78
CA LEU A 562 -25.53 -16.28 -12.37
C LEU A 562 -25.99 -15.03 -11.62
N GLN A 563 -25.35 -13.88 -11.84
CA GLN A 563 -25.79 -12.60 -11.28
C GLN A 563 -27.16 -12.18 -11.80
N THR A 564 -27.44 -12.37 -13.09
CA THR A 564 -28.76 -12.11 -13.68
C THR A 564 -29.82 -13.04 -13.09
N GLU A 565 -29.51 -14.32 -12.92
CA GLU A 565 -30.42 -15.31 -12.34
C GLU A 565 -30.69 -15.03 -10.85
N LEU A 566 -29.65 -14.81 -10.03
CA LEU A 566 -29.81 -14.42 -8.62
C LEU A 566 -30.54 -13.09 -8.48
N GLY A 567 -30.22 -12.10 -9.31
CA GLY A 567 -30.90 -10.81 -9.35
C GLY A 567 -32.38 -10.94 -9.68
N SER A 568 -32.73 -11.81 -10.63
CA SER A 568 -34.14 -12.12 -10.96
C SER A 568 -34.86 -12.82 -9.80
N LYS A 569 -34.20 -13.78 -9.13
CA LYS A 569 -34.74 -14.50 -7.97
C LYS A 569 -34.91 -13.57 -6.76
N LEU A 570 -33.94 -12.70 -6.49
CA LEU A 570 -34.01 -11.69 -5.45
C LEU A 570 -35.10 -10.66 -5.75
N LYS A 571 -35.20 -10.15 -6.99
CA LYS A 571 -36.28 -9.24 -7.39
C LYS A 571 -37.66 -9.90 -7.28
N THR A 572 -37.78 -11.18 -7.60
CA THR A 572 -39.01 -11.96 -7.42
C THR A 572 -39.33 -12.16 -5.94
N ALA A 573 -38.34 -12.51 -5.10
CA ALA A 573 -38.50 -12.64 -3.66
C ALA A 573 -38.91 -11.31 -3.01
N SER A 574 -38.25 -10.20 -3.36
CA SER A 574 -38.60 -8.86 -2.89
C SER A 574 -39.99 -8.40 -3.37
N GLN A 575 -40.43 -8.82 -4.56
CA GLN A 575 -41.80 -8.59 -5.04
C GLN A 575 -42.84 -9.48 -4.32
N ILE A 576 -42.48 -10.70 -3.92
CA ILE A 576 -43.34 -11.55 -3.07
C ILE A 576 -43.43 -10.95 -1.67
N ILE A 577 -42.31 -10.48 -1.10
CA ILE A 577 -42.24 -9.81 0.20
C ILE A 577 -43.07 -8.52 0.17
N SER A 578 -42.89 -7.63 -0.82
CA SER A 578 -43.66 -6.38 -0.88
C SER A 578 -45.14 -6.57 -1.22
N LYS A 579 -45.53 -7.66 -1.90
CA LYS A 579 -46.95 -8.02 -2.13
C LYS A 579 -47.59 -8.85 -1.02
N LYS A 580 -46.83 -9.45 -0.09
CA LYS A 580 -47.35 -10.32 0.99
C LYS A 580 -47.02 -9.86 2.42
N LEU A 581 -46.20 -8.84 2.59
CA LEU A 581 -46.12 -8.03 3.81
C LEU A 581 -46.64 -6.61 3.50
N PRO A 582 -47.95 -6.51 3.25
CA PRO A 582 -48.78 -5.77 4.20
C PRO A 582 -49.69 -6.74 4.96
N PHE A 583 -49.29 -7.16 6.16
CA PHE A 583 -50.13 -8.03 7.01
C PHE A 583 -51.15 -7.18 7.79
N VAL A 584 -52.08 -6.57 7.05
CA VAL A 584 -53.30 -5.95 7.58
C VAL A 584 -54.48 -6.72 7.00
N ASP A 585 -54.69 -7.93 7.51
CA ASP A 585 -55.89 -8.71 7.20
C ASP A 585 -57.06 -8.12 8.00
N ALA A 586 -57.82 -7.25 7.33
CA ALA A 586 -58.96 -6.55 7.91
C ALA A 586 -60.13 -7.48 8.31
N SER A 587 -60.04 -8.80 8.04
CA SER A 587 -61.09 -9.77 8.39
C SER A 587 -61.00 -10.35 9.80
N LYS A 588 -59.84 -10.25 10.49
CA LYS A 588 -59.64 -10.90 11.81
C LYS A 588 -58.86 -10.01 12.80
N SER A 589 -59.58 -9.44 13.76
CA SER A 589 -59.02 -8.60 14.83
C SER A 589 -57.92 -9.31 15.63
N ASP A 590 -58.16 -10.56 16.01
CA ASP A 590 -57.34 -11.38 16.91
C ASP A 590 -55.89 -11.58 16.43
N LEU A 591 -55.64 -11.48 15.12
CA LEU A 591 -54.28 -11.59 14.55
C LEU A 591 -53.51 -10.27 14.61
N ASN A 592 -54.20 -9.13 14.72
CA ASN A 592 -53.55 -7.82 14.88
C ASN A 592 -52.99 -7.62 16.30
N GLU A 593 -53.47 -8.38 17.30
CA GLU A 593 -52.89 -8.39 18.65
C GLU A 593 -51.46 -8.97 18.69
N LEU A 594 -51.05 -9.72 17.66
CA LEU A 594 -49.71 -10.31 17.54
C LEU A 594 -48.68 -9.36 16.91
N ASN A 595 -49.06 -8.16 16.48
CA ASN A 595 -48.13 -7.20 15.89
C ASN A 595 -47.06 -6.76 16.90
N ILE A 596 -45.80 -6.77 16.45
CA ILE A 596 -44.64 -6.36 17.24
C ILE A 596 -44.73 -4.84 17.47
N PRO A 597 -44.45 -4.32 18.67
CA PRO A 597 -44.44 -2.87 18.90
C PRO A 597 -43.47 -2.18 17.93
N LEU A 598 -43.95 -1.09 17.32
CA LEU A 598 -43.13 -0.20 16.49
C LEU A 598 -42.22 0.62 17.42
N TYR A 599 -41.12 0.02 17.85
CA TYR A 599 -40.07 0.73 18.58
C TYR A 599 -39.46 1.79 17.65
N ASP A 600 -39.52 3.05 18.08
CA ASP A 600 -38.87 4.15 17.38
C ASP A 600 -37.34 3.96 17.40
N ARG A 601 -36.77 3.88 16.20
CA ARG A 601 -35.32 3.72 15.99
C ARG A 601 -34.55 4.95 16.49
N GLN A 602 -35.13 6.15 16.44
CA GLN A 602 -34.49 7.37 16.96
C GLN A 602 -34.37 7.30 18.49
N LEU A 603 -35.43 6.88 19.17
CA LEU A 603 -35.45 6.62 20.61
C LEU A 603 -34.43 5.54 21.02
N GLN A 604 -34.28 4.47 20.22
CA GLN A 604 -33.29 3.41 20.47
C GLN A 604 -31.84 3.90 20.34
N THR A 605 -31.50 4.60 19.25
CA THR A 605 -30.16 5.19 19.08
C THR A 605 -29.84 6.14 20.23
N TRP A 606 -30.77 7.05 20.57
CA TRP A 606 -30.59 7.98 21.68
C TRP A 606 -30.38 7.28 23.04
N TYR A 607 -31.03 6.15 23.29
CA TYR A 607 -30.77 5.34 24.49
C TYR A 607 -29.36 4.73 24.51
N PHE A 608 -28.87 4.26 23.35
CA PHE A 608 -27.53 3.72 23.22
C PHE A 608 -26.46 4.80 23.46
N ASP A 609 -26.64 5.97 22.83
CA ASP A 609 -25.78 7.15 23.02
C ASP A 609 -25.72 7.57 24.49
N LEU A 610 -26.88 7.68 25.15
CA LEU A 610 -26.96 8.03 26.58
C LEU A 610 -26.20 7.03 27.46
N ILE A 611 -26.31 5.73 27.21
CA ILE A 611 -25.60 4.70 27.99
C ILE A 611 -24.08 4.75 27.73
N ASN A 612 -23.66 5.09 26.51
CA ASN A 612 -22.26 5.29 26.16
C ASN A 612 -21.66 6.53 26.84
N THR A 613 -22.37 7.66 26.87
CA THR A 613 -21.95 8.87 27.60
C THR A 613 -21.81 8.58 29.10
N VAL A 614 -22.81 7.92 29.69
CA VAL A 614 -22.75 7.53 31.12
C VAL A 614 -21.60 6.55 31.40
N GLY A 615 -21.24 5.69 30.45
CA GLY A 615 -20.10 4.77 30.56
C GLY A 615 -18.75 5.45 30.60
N SER A 616 -18.53 6.50 29.80
CA SER A 616 -17.30 7.29 29.90
C SER A 616 -17.21 8.00 31.25
N ARG A 617 -18.32 8.55 31.77
CA ARG A 617 -18.36 9.22 33.08
C ARG A 617 -18.19 8.26 34.27
N VAL A 618 -18.73 7.05 34.19
CA VAL A 618 -18.48 6.00 35.21
C VAL A 618 -17.00 5.58 35.18
N THR A 619 -16.41 5.41 34.00
CA THR A 619 -14.97 5.15 33.86
C THR A 619 -14.16 6.28 34.51
N GLU A 620 -14.46 7.53 34.16
CA GLU A 620 -13.79 8.73 34.68
C GLU A 620 -13.89 8.83 36.21
N LEU A 621 -15.09 8.65 36.76
CA LEU A 621 -15.35 8.65 38.20
C LEU A 621 -14.55 7.55 38.94
N THR A 622 -14.45 6.33 38.39
CA THR A 622 -13.67 5.26 39.03
C THR A 622 -12.17 5.55 39.07
N ASN A 623 -11.64 6.25 38.05
CA ASN A 623 -10.23 6.68 38.04
C ASN A 623 -9.99 7.79 39.08
N GLN A 624 -10.82 8.84 39.10
CA GLN A 624 -10.66 9.94 40.07
C GLN A 624 -10.85 9.46 41.53
N LEU A 625 -11.75 8.50 41.78
CA LEU A 625 -11.85 7.82 43.08
C LEU A 625 -10.59 7.01 43.41
N SER A 626 -9.97 6.36 42.43
CA SER A 626 -8.73 5.59 42.64
C SER A 626 -7.61 6.52 43.06
N ASP A 627 -7.42 7.62 42.34
CA ASP A 627 -6.38 8.62 42.62
C ASP A 627 -6.58 9.26 44.00
N TYR A 628 -7.81 9.64 44.35
CA TYR A 628 -8.15 10.15 45.70
C TYR A 628 -7.73 9.17 46.82
N HIS A 629 -8.14 7.90 46.74
CA HIS A 629 -7.76 6.88 47.73
C HIS A 629 -6.25 6.60 47.75
N THR A 630 -5.57 6.69 46.60
CA THR A 630 -4.12 6.49 46.50
C THR A 630 -3.33 7.66 47.07
N TYR A 631 -3.77 8.92 46.88
CA TYR A 631 -3.12 10.06 47.52
C TYR A 631 -3.40 10.12 49.03
N LEU A 632 -4.56 9.64 49.51
CA LEU A 632 -4.78 9.39 50.94
C LEU A 632 -3.78 8.37 51.52
N GLU A 633 -3.52 7.26 50.82
CA GLU A 633 -2.50 6.28 51.24
C GLU A 633 -1.10 6.93 51.35
N GLN A 634 -0.76 7.83 50.42
CA GLN A 634 0.52 8.55 50.42
C GLN A 634 0.60 9.60 51.54
N ARG A 635 -0.50 10.28 51.87
CA ARG A 635 -0.58 11.25 52.97
C ARG A 635 -0.30 10.59 54.33
N ILE A 636 -0.92 9.44 54.59
CA ILE A 636 -0.70 8.67 55.83
C ILE A 636 0.78 8.29 56.01
N LYS A 637 1.48 7.99 54.90
CA LYS A 637 2.93 7.66 54.85
C LYS A 637 3.87 8.88 54.79
N SER A 638 3.34 10.09 55.01
CA SER A 638 4.11 11.34 54.89
C SER A 638 4.14 12.17 56.18
N MET A 639 3.63 11.62 57.28
CA MET A 639 3.92 12.08 58.64
C MET A 639 5.23 11.46 59.12
N ASP A 640 6.13 12.26 59.71
CA ASP A 640 7.45 11.79 60.18
C ASP A 640 7.43 11.09 61.56
N THR A 641 6.24 10.79 62.09
CA THR A 641 6.05 9.99 63.30
C THR A 641 6.05 8.49 62.97
N PRO A 642 6.55 7.62 63.87
CA PRO A 642 6.47 6.17 63.65
C PRO A 642 5.00 5.74 63.52
N LEU A 643 4.68 5.05 62.43
CA LEU A 643 3.29 4.77 62.05
C LEU A 643 2.54 4.01 63.15
N ASN A 644 1.41 4.54 63.57
CA ASN A 644 0.51 3.86 64.49
C ASN A 644 -0.05 2.58 63.81
N PRO A 645 -0.15 1.43 64.49
CA PRO A 645 -0.76 0.20 63.96
C PRO A 645 -2.22 0.35 63.47
N ILE A 646 -2.92 1.45 63.78
CA ILE A 646 -4.19 1.83 63.15
C ILE A 646 -3.95 2.44 61.75
N GLY A 647 -3.00 3.36 61.62
CA GLY A 647 -2.59 3.95 60.34
C GLY A 647 -2.00 2.95 59.35
N GLU A 648 -1.23 1.96 59.81
CA GLU A 648 -0.74 0.86 58.95
C GLU A 648 -1.89 0.05 58.34
N LYS A 649 -2.91 -0.28 59.13
CA LYS A 649 -4.10 -1.02 58.66
C LYS A 649 -4.97 -0.18 57.72
N PHE A 650 -5.12 1.12 58.00
CA PHE A 650 -5.85 2.03 57.13
C PHE A 650 -5.13 2.17 55.77
N SER A 651 -3.82 2.35 55.77
CA SER A 651 -2.98 2.34 54.55
C SER A 651 -3.11 1.01 53.78
N HIS A 652 -3.08 -0.14 54.46
CA HIS A 652 -3.26 -1.43 53.79
C HIS A 652 -4.61 -1.54 53.09
N TYR A 653 -5.70 -1.08 53.71
CA TYR A 653 -7.02 -1.13 53.08
C TYR A 653 -7.19 -0.10 51.97
N LEU A 654 -6.63 1.10 52.08
CA LEU A 654 -6.61 2.07 50.97
C LEU A 654 -5.89 1.52 49.74
N LYS A 655 -4.83 0.72 49.93
CA LYS A 655 -4.12 0.01 48.85
C LYS A 655 -4.96 -1.08 48.15
N GLU A 656 -6.08 -1.52 48.75
CA GLU A 656 -7.02 -2.45 48.10
C GLU A 656 -7.97 -1.73 47.12
N ASN A 657 -8.01 -0.39 47.11
CA ASN A 657 -8.91 0.45 46.29
C ASN A 657 -9.06 -0.01 44.83
N ALA A 658 -7.94 -0.22 44.14
CA ALA A 658 -7.89 -0.50 42.72
C ALA A 658 -8.57 -1.83 42.34
N LYS A 659 -8.65 -2.79 43.28
CA LYS A 659 -9.37 -4.05 43.09
C LYS A 659 -10.88 -3.84 43.01
N HIS A 660 -11.42 -2.98 43.87
CA HIS A 660 -12.85 -2.71 43.95
C HIS A 660 -13.31 -1.73 42.85
N LEU A 661 -12.52 -0.69 42.56
CA LEU A 661 -12.86 0.30 41.53
C LEU A 661 -12.78 -0.26 40.11
N ARG A 662 -11.75 -1.05 39.77
CA ARG A 662 -11.68 -1.75 38.47
C ARG A 662 -12.82 -2.75 38.29
N ALA A 663 -13.36 -3.31 39.38
CA ALA A 663 -14.51 -4.21 39.31
C ALA A 663 -15.82 -3.47 38.96
N ILE A 664 -15.96 -2.19 39.33
CA ILE A 664 -17.09 -1.34 38.91
C ILE A 664 -16.96 -1.01 37.42
N ASP A 665 -15.79 -0.53 37.00
CA ASP A 665 -15.48 -0.18 35.60
C ASP A 665 -15.72 -1.36 34.65
N GLN A 666 -15.11 -2.51 34.96
CA GLN A 666 -15.33 -3.77 34.25
C GLN A 666 -16.81 -4.19 34.27
N GLY A 667 -17.50 -4.05 35.41
CA GLY A 667 -18.93 -4.36 35.53
C GLY A 667 -19.84 -3.48 34.68
N TYR A 668 -19.48 -2.20 34.45
CA TYR A 668 -20.21 -1.34 33.52
C TYR A 668 -19.89 -1.68 32.07
N LYS A 669 -18.63 -2.01 31.75
CA LYS A 669 -18.23 -2.44 30.40
C LYS A 669 -18.86 -3.78 30.00
N GLU A 670 -19.03 -4.70 30.94
CA GLU A 670 -19.82 -5.94 30.81
C GLU A 670 -21.33 -5.68 30.62
N PHE A 671 -21.85 -4.54 31.11
CA PHE A 671 -23.21 -4.10 30.84
C PHE A 671 -23.33 -3.46 29.45
N GLN A 672 -22.40 -2.56 29.10
CA GLN A 672 -22.35 -1.83 27.83
C GLN A 672 -22.19 -2.77 26.62
N SER A 673 -21.31 -3.78 26.70
CA SER A 673 -21.13 -4.82 25.66
C SER A 673 -22.26 -5.86 25.60
N GLY A 674 -23.18 -5.86 26.57
CA GLY A 674 -24.41 -6.66 26.54
C GLY A 674 -25.57 -6.00 25.78
N LEU A 675 -25.40 -4.76 25.31
CA LEU A 675 -26.46 -3.97 24.68
C LEU A 675 -26.39 -4.01 23.16
N ASP A 676 -27.06 -5.01 22.59
CA ASP A 676 -27.26 -5.12 21.15
C ASP A 676 -28.51 -4.34 20.73
N ALA A 677 -28.62 -4.01 19.44
CA ALA A 677 -29.86 -3.46 18.86
C ALA A 677 -31.08 -4.40 19.08
N SER A 678 -30.83 -5.70 19.26
CA SER A 678 -31.83 -6.69 19.64
C SER A 678 -32.15 -6.70 21.15
N SER A 679 -31.18 -6.47 22.04
CA SER A 679 -31.38 -6.38 23.51
C SER A 679 -32.33 -5.24 23.90
N LEU A 680 -32.32 -4.13 23.15
CA LEU A 680 -33.24 -3.00 23.31
C LEU A 680 -34.71 -3.35 22.93
N ILE A 681 -34.95 -4.47 22.26
CA ILE A 681 -36.26 -4.92 21.76
C ILE A 681 -36.85 -6.07 22.60
N SER A 682 -36.06 -6.67 23.51
CA SER A 682 -36.41 -7.88 24.27
C SER A 682 -36.51 -7.70 25.79
N LEU A 683 -35.99 -6.59 26.34
CA LEU A 683 -35.76 -6.40 27.78
C LEU A 683 -34.84 -7.47 28.41
N GLU A 684 -33.93 -8.05 27.60
CA GLU A 684 -32.83 -8.91 28.08
C GLU A 684 -31.70 -8.11 28.77
N THR A 685 -31.87 -6.80 28.99
CA THR A 685 -30.92 -5.87 29.65
C THR A 685 -30.78 -6.07 31.17
N ILE A 686 -31.62 -6.92 31.77
CA ILE A 686 -31.77 -7.05 33.23
C ILE A 686 -30.64 -7.88 33.90
N PRO A 687 -30.19 -9.04 33.36
CA PRO A 687 -29.14 -9.84 33.99
C PRO A 687 -27.76 -9.17 34.00
N SER A 688 -27.44 -8.35 32.99
CA SER A 688 -26.17 -7.60 32.92
C SER A 688 -26.16 -6.45 33.93
N LEU A 689 -27.25 -5.72 34.10
CA LEU A 689 -27.39 -4.68 35.13
C LEU A 689 -27.26 -5.26 36.56
N GLY A 690 -27.75 -6.49 36.78
CA GLY A 690 -27.58 -7.22 38.04
C GLY A 690 -26.12 -7.55 38.36
N ARG A 691 -25.28 -7.83 37.34
CA ARG A 691 -23.82 -7.97 37.53
C ARG A 691 -23.19 -6.65 37.95
N PHE A 692 -23.54 -5.55 37.30
CA PHE A 692 -23.04 -4.22 37.67
C PHE A 692 -23.41 -3.84 39.12
N SER A 693 -24.68 -4.02 39.54
CA SER A 693 -25.08 -3.85 40.95
C SER A 693 -24.24 -4.71 41.90
N SER A 694 -23.98 -5.96 41.54
CA SER A 694 -23.15 -6.87 42.37
C SER A 694 -21.70 -6.38 42.54
N ARG A 695 -21.15 -5.61 41.59
CA ARG A 695 -19.83 -4.96 41.71
C ARG A 695 -19.90 -3.65 42.51
N LEU A 696 -20.96 -2.87 42.33
CA LEU A 696 -21.20 -1.64 43.08
C LEU A 696 -21.45 -1.91 44.57
N ASP A 697 -22.05 -3.07 44.91
CA ASP A 697 -22.15 -3.57 46.27
C ASP A 697 -20.78 -3.90 46.89
N GLN A 698 -19.91 -4.60 46.13
CA GLN A 698 -18.54 -4.90 46.55
C GLN A 698 -17.70 -3.64 46.84
N TYR A 699 -17.99 -2.52 46.19
CA TYR A 699 -17.39 -1.22 46.53
C TYR A 699 -18.09 -0.52 47.70
N SER A 700 -19.42 -0.59 47.79
CA SER A 700 -20.18 -0.03 48.92
C SER A 700 -19.77 -0.67 50.26
N ASN A 701 -19.59 -1.98 50.30
CA ASN A 701 -19.08 -2.72 51.45
C ASN A 701 -17.60 -2.39 51.74
N TYR A 702 -16.80 -2.06 50.72
CA TYR A 702 -15.42 -1.58 50.90
C TYR A 702 -15.39 -0.17 51.52
N LEU A 703 -16.27 0.75 51.11
CA LEU A 703 -16.40 2.06 51.75
C LEU A 703 -16.87 1.94 53.22
N GLN A 704 -17.85 1.08 53.50
CA GLN A 704 -18.25 0.76 54.88
C GLN A 704 -17.07 0.22 55.72
N LYS A 705 -16.20 -0.61 55.13
CA LYS A 705 -14.98 -1.12 55.77
C LYS A 705 -13.95 -0.02 56.05
N LEU A 706 -13.85 1.02 55.21
CA LEU A 706 -12.92 2.15 55.42
C LEU A 706 -13.39 3.12 56.51
N VAL A 707 -14.68 3.46 56.56
CA VAL A 707 -15.25 4.50 57.44
C VAL A 707 -14.76 4.43 58.90
N PRO A 708 -14.74 3.27 59.59
CA PRO A 708 -14.22 3.17 60.96
C PRO A 708 -12.72 3.52 61.08
N TYR A 709 -11.91 3.18 60.08
CA TYR A 709 -10.47 3.52 60.08
C TYR A 709 -10.23 4.99 59.74
N THR A 710 -11.02 5.57 58.83
CA THR A 710 -11.02 7.02 58.58
C THR A 710 -11.37 7.79 59.86
N LYS A 711 -12.39 7.32 60.61
CA LYS A 711 -12.74 7.91 61.90
C LYS A 711 -11.62 7.78 62.93
N LEU A 712 -11.11 6.57 63.20
CA LEU A 712 -10.06 6.34 64.19
C LEU A 712 -8.77 7.13 63.87
N TYR A 713 -8.38 7.18 62.58
CA TYR A 713 -7.22 7.96 62.14
C TYR A 713 -7.40 9.47 62.36
N LEU A 714 -8.60 10.01 62.10
CA LEU A 714 -8.89 11.43 62.35
C LEU A 714 -9.08 11.74 63.85
N GLU A 715 -9.55 10.79 64.65
CA GLU A 715 -9.52 10.88 66.11
C GLU A 715 -8.08 10.88 66.65
N GLU A 716 -7.15 10.16 66.03
CA GLU A 716 -5.71 10.24 66.36
C GLU A 716 -5.08 11.57 65.95
N GLU A 717 -5.40 12.13 64.78
CA GLU A 717 -4.98 13.50 64.40
C GLU A 717 -5.56 14.58 65.34
N ASN A 718 -6.79 14.42 65.82
CA ASN A 718 -7.41 15.30 66.82
C ASN A 718 -6.72 15.26 68.19
N ASN A 719 -6.18 14.10 68.58
CA ASN A 719 -5.44 13.93 69.83
C ASN A 719 -4.00 14.48 69.78
N TYR A 720 -3.53 15.00 68.64
CA TYR A 720 -2.18 15.53 68.51
C TYR A 720 -2.03 16.88 69.25
N PRO A 721 -0.95 17.14 70.01
CA PRO A 721 -0.83 18.33 70.88
C PRO A 721 -0.91 19.70 70.19
N CYS A 722 -0.85 19.75 68.86
CA CYS A 722 -0.96 20.97 68.05
C CYS A 722 -2.36 21.18 67.45
N CYS A 723 -3.28 20.22 67.58
CA CYS A 723 -4.59 20.31 66.95
C CYS A 723 -5.46 21.41 67.59
N GLY A 724 -5.77 22.46 66.83
CA GLY A 724 -6.69 23.50 67.23
C GLY A 724 -8.15 23.09 67.04
N LYS A 725 -9.06 23.66 67.84
CA LYS A 725 -10.51 23.35 67.81
C LYS A 725 -11.17 23.52 66.42
N SER A 726 -10.64 24.39 65.57
CA SER A 726 -11.09 24.55 64.18
C SER A 726 -10.71 23.35 63.31
N LEU A 727 -9.51 22.79 63.51
CA LEU A 727 -9.03 21.59 62.81
C LEU A 727 -9.76 20.33 63.32
N GLU A 728 -10.02 20.25 64.63
CA GLU A 728 -10.89 19.23 65.25
C GLU A 728 -12.29 19.22 64.59
N ASN A 729 -12.93 20.40 64.45
CA ASN A 729 -14.22 20.54 63.78
C ASN A 729 -14.16 20.17 62.28
N ALA A 730 -13.09 20.53 61.57
CA ALA A 730 -12.89 20.13 60.17
C ALA A 730 -12.73 18.60 60.03
N ASN A 731 -11.93 17.98 60.91
CA ASN A 731 -11.73 16.53 60.94
C ASN A 731 -13.03 15.77 61.24
N ASN A 732 -13.81 16.21 62.23
CA ASN A 732 -15.12 15.63 62.52
C ASN A 732 -16.07 15.79 61.31
N SER A 733 -16.05 16.95 60.66
CA SER A 733 -16.82 17.19 59.43
C SER A 733 -16.41 16.29 58.27
N LEU A 734 -15.11 15.96 58.11
CA LEU A 734 -14.64 14.99 57.11
C LEU A 734 -15.17 13.57 57.39
N VAL A 735 -15.24 13.15 58.65
CA VAL A 735 -15.87 11.85 59.02
C VAL A 735 -17.34 11.85 58.58
N ASP A 736 -18.10 12.90 58.93
CA ASP A 736 -19.53 13.00 58.59
C ASP A 736 -19.78 13.01 57.07
N ARG A 737 -18.97 13.75 56.28
CA ARG A 737 -19.09 13.70 54.81
C ARG A 737 -18.69 12.34 54.25
N THR A 738 -17.67 11.68 54.79
CA THR A 738 -17.26 10.31 54.37
C THR A 738 -18.36 9.28 54.65
N VAL A 739 -19.05 9.39 55.79
CA VAL A 739 -20.26 8.60 56.12
C VAL A 739 -21.40 8.92 55.14
N SER A 740 -21.66 10.20 54.86
CA SER A 740 -22.70 10.63 53.91
C SER A 740 -22.46 10.09 52.50
N ILE A 741 -21.22 10.16 52.00
CA ILE A 741 -20.82 9.62 50.69
C ILE A 741 -21.03 8.10 50.64
N THR A 742 -20.60 7.39 51.68
CA THR A 742 -20.80 5.93 51.79
C THR A 742 -22.30 5.58 51.74
N ASN A 743 -23.14 6.32 52.46
CA ASN A 743 -24.59 6.16 52.44
C ASN A 743 -25.21 6.49 51.05
N THR A 744 -24.68 7.46 50.31
CA THR A 744 -25.12 7.69 48.92
C THR A 744 -24.74 6.56 47.96
N PHE A 745 -23.56 5.95 48.10
CA PHE A 745 -23.19 4.78 47.27
C PHE A 745 -24.07 3.57 47.56
N ILE A 746 -24.37 3.29 48.84
CA ILE A 746 -25.33 2.24 49.24
C ILE A 746 -26.72 2.51 48.66
N ARG A 747 -27.20 3.77 48.72
CA ARG A 747 -28.50 4.18 48.17
C ARG A 747 -28.55 4.08 46.65
N LEU A 748 -27.47 4.44 45.94
CA LEU A 748 -27.34 4.27 44.49
C LEU A 748 -27.34 2.78 44.11
N ASN A 749 -26.58 1.94 44.82
CA ASN A 749 -26.61 0.50 44.59
C ASN A 749 -28.02 -0.08 44.78
N ASN A 750 -28.72 0.26 45.86
CA ASN A 750 -30.08 -0.21 46.08
C ASN A 750 -31.05 0.19 44.95
N LEU A 751 -30.90 1.39 44.36
CA LEU A 751 -31.72 1.84 43.23
C LEU A 751 -31.37 1.10 41.92
N VAL A 752 -30.08 0.90 41.63
CA VAL A 752 -29.63 0.08 40.49
C VAL A 752 -30.05 -1.38 40.66
N HIS A 753 -30.01 -1.91 41.88
CA HIS A 753 -30.46 -3.25 42.22
C HIS A 753 -31.96 -3.42 41.94
N ILE A 754 -32.79 -2.45 42.36
CA ILE A 754 -34.24 -2.43 42.07
C ILE A 754 -34.50 -2.41 40.56
N LEU A 755 -33.72 -1.65 39.77
CA LEU A 755 -33.81 -1.67 38.30
C LEU A 755 -33.39 -3.03 37.69
N SER A 756 -32.54 -3.79 38.37
CA SER A 756 -32.10 -5.14 37.94
C SER A 756 -33.03 -6.30 38.38
N GLN A 757 -34.14 -6.03 39.07
CA GLN A 757 -35.07 -7.06 39.55
C GLN A 757 -36.32 -7.18 38.67
N GLN A 758 -36.58 -8.37 38.12
CA GLN A 758 -37.78 -8.64 37.34
C GLN A 758 -39.03 -8.69 38.24
N SER A 759 -40.03 -7.83 37.97
CA SER A 759 -41.30 -7.86 38.70
C SER A 759 -42.09 -9.13 38.38
N LYS A 760 -42.19 -10.03 39.37
CA LYS A 760 -42.95 -11.29 39.27
C LYS A 760 -44.47 -11.12 39.44
N ARG A 761 -44.97 -9.89 39.59
CA ARG A 761 -46.41 -9.59 39.68
C ARG A 761 -46.78 -8.50 38.67
N LYS A 762 -47.85 -8.74 37.91
CA LYS A 762 -48.52 -7.70 37.11
C LYS A 762 -49.30 -6.77 38.04
N THR A 763 -48.79 -5.55 38.23
CA THR A 763 -49.56 -4.41 38.74
C THR A 763 -49.72 -3.40 37.60
N GLN A 764 -50.82 -2.65 37.57
CA GLN A 764 -51.13 -1.73 36.47
C GLN A 764 -50.24 -0.47 36.43
N ASN A 765 -49.42 -0.26 37.47
CA ASN A 765 -48.64 0.96 37.71
C ASN A 765 -47.12 0.74 37.54
N SER A 766 -46.70 -0.23 36.70
CA SER A 766 -45.27 -0.54 36.51
C SER A 766 -44.45 0.66 36.00
N GLY A 767 -44.97 1.40 35.03
CA GLY A 767 -44.32 2.59 34.47
C GLY A 767 -44.12 3.72 35.51
N GLU A 768 -45.14 4.00 36.33
CA GLU A 768 -45.05 5.02 37.39
C GLU A 768 -43.95 4.70 38.41
N ASN A 769 -43.88 3.44 38.85
CA ASN A 769 -42.84 2.97 39.76
C ASN A 769 -41.44 3.14 39.14
N LEU A 770 -41.29 2.85 37.84
CA LEU A 770 -40.02 3.05 37.13
C LEU A 770 -39.62 4.53 37.08
N LYS A 771 -40.54 5.45 36.76
CA LYS A 771 -40.28 6.91 36.80
C LYS A 771 -39.85 7.38 38.19
N VAL A 772 -40.47 6.86 39.25
CA VAL A 772 -40.11 7.19 40.64
C VAL A 772 -38.71 6.70 41.00
N VAL A 773 -38.32 5.49 40.55
CA VAL A 773 -36.95 4.97 40.76
C VAL A 773 -35.93 5.78 39.96
N VAL A 774 -36.21 6.11 38.69
CA VAL A 774 -35.33 6.94 37.85
C VAL A 774 -35.15 8.34 38.46
N SER A 775 -36.21 9.02 38.90
CA SER A 775 -36.04 10.30 39.60
C SER A 775 -35.16 10.12 40.84
N LYS A 776 -35.48 9.17 41.72
CA LYS A 776 -34.71 8.92 42.94
C LYS A 776 -33.23 8.61 42.66
N LEU A 777 -32.88 8.03 41.50
CA LEU A 777 -31.50 7.81 41.08
C LEU A 777 -30.81 9.13 40.70
N ILE A 778 -31.44 9.97 39.86
CA ILE A 778 -30.94 11.31 39.50
C ILE A 778 -30.78 12.18 40.75
N ASP A 779 -31.77 12.15 41.64
CA ASP A 779 -31.79 12.87 42.91
C ASP A 779 -30.67 12.35 43.85
N SER A 780 -30.32 11.06 43.79
CA SER A 780 -29.22 10.49 44.59
C SER A 780 -27.84 10.83 44.01
N LEU A 781 -27.71 11.00 42.70
CA LEU A 781 -26.49 11.52 42.06
C LEU A 781 -26.26 12.99 42.40
N HIS A 782 -27.32 13.80 42.52
CA HIS A 782 -27.20 15.17 43.02
C HIS A 782 -26.66 15.21 44.45
N VAL A 783 -27.18 14.35 45.35
CA VAL A 783 -26.69 14.28 46.74
C VAL A 783 -25.24 13.76 46.80
N LEU A 784 -24.85 12.82 45.94
CA LEU A 784 -23.46 12.38 45.81
C LEU A 784 -22.54 13.55 45.40
N HIS A 785 -22.94 14.34 44.40
CA HIS A 785 -22.21 15.53 43.97
C HIS A 785 -22.09 16.59 45.09
N SER A 786 -23.20 16.92 45.78
CA SER A 786 -23.21 17.87 46.91
C SER A 786 -22.26 17.42 48.02
N ASN A 787 -22.36 16.16 48.45
CA ASN A 787 -21.48 15.57 49.45
C ASN A 787 -19.99 15.66 49.07
N ILE A 788 -19.66 15.51 47.77
CA ILE A 788 -18.28 15.56 47.26
C ILE A 788 -17.77 17.00 47.14
N ALA A 789 -18.60 17.97 46.76
CA ALA A 789 -18.27 19.39 46.80
C ALA A 789 -18.07 19.89 48.24
N GLU A 790 -18.87 19.41 49.18
CA GLU A 790 -18.71 19.66 50.62
C GLU A 790 -17.44 18.99 51.16
N LEU A 791 -17.13 17.75 50.77
CA LEU A 791 -15.88 17.07 51.13
C LEU A 791 -14.66 17.85 50.62
N PHE A 792 -14.70 18.35 49.37
CA PHE A 792 -13.67 19.23 48.82
C PHE A 792 -13.48 20.49 49.69
N SER A 793 -14.56 21.22 50.00
CA SER A 793 -14.47 22.46 50.76
C SER A 793 -13.93 22.24 52.19
N VAL A 794 -14.34 21.17 52.87
CA VAL A 794 -13.82 20.83 54.21
C VAL A 794 -12.36 20.35 54.15
N PHE A 795 -11.95 19.65 53.08
CA PHE A 795 -10.56 19.22 52.92
C PHE A 795 -9.62 20.39 52.52
N GLU A 796 -10.12 21.37 51.77
CA GLU A 796 -9.43 22.63 51.48
C GLU A 796 -9.25 23.46 52.76
N GLU A 797 -10.29 23.62 53.58
CA GLU A 797 -10.18 24.28 54.89
C GLU A 797 -9.21 23.55 55.83
N LYS A 798 -9.28 22.21 55.90
CA LYS A 798 -8.29 21.40 56.62
C LYS A 798 -6.87 21.67 56.12
N THR A 799 -6.65 21.63 54.80
CA THR A 799 -5.33 21.84 54.20
C THR A 799 -4.77 23.24 54.54
N ARG A 800 -5.62 24.27 54.53
CA ARG A 800 -5.24 25.63 54.98
C ARG A 800 -4.80 25.62 56.45
N LEU A 801 -5.63 25.08 57.34
CA LEU A 801 -5.35 24.99 58.78
C LEU A 801 -4.08 24.16 59.08
N GLU A 802 -3.80 23.12 58.30
CA GLU A 802 -2.55 22.33 58.41
C GLU A 802 -1.32 23.11 57.94
N SER A 803 -1.44 23.93 56.89
CA SER A 803 -0.36 24.79 56.41
C SER A 803 0.01 25.91 57.38
N GLU A 804 -0.90 26.26 58.30
CA GLU A 804 -0.68 27.22 59.38
C GLU A 804 0.02 26.58 60.62
N MET A 805 0.18 25.25 60.67
CA MET A 805 0.82 24.55 61.80
C MET A 805 2.34 24.38 61.63
N PRO A 806 3.15 24.59 62.69
CA PRO A 806 4.62 24.49 62.65
C PRO A 806 5.16 23.05 62.50
N THR A 807 4.29 22.05 62.35
CA THR A 807 4.62 20.63 62.18
C THR A 807 4.46 20.13 60.74
N CYS A 808 4.13 21.01 59.78
CA CYS A 808 3.84 20.60 58.41
C CYS A 808 5.12 20.43 57.54
N ASN A 809 5.35 19.22 57.04
CA ASN A 809 6.46 18.88 56.13
C ASN A 809 6.11 19.26 54.67
N GLU A 810 7.09 19.69 53.86
CA GLU A 810 6.94 19.91 52.40
C GLU A 810 6.29 18.71 51.69
N LYS A 811 6.65 17.48 52.10
CA LYS A 811 6.07 16.24 51.57
C LYS A 811 4.56 16.14 51.85
N LEU A 812 4.13 16.52 53.06
CA LEU A 812 2.72 16.54 53.44
C LEU A 812 1.94 17.57 52.60
N ASN A 813 2.47 18.79 52.48
CA ASN A 813 1.91 19.84 51.62
C ASN A 813 1.76 19.38 50.16
N SER A 814 2.78 18.70 49.61
CA SER A 814 2.71 18.13 48.26
C SER A 814 1.61 17.06 48.12
N THR A 815 1.47 16.15 49.09
CA THR A 815 0.38 15.16 49.07
C THR A 815 -1.02 15.77 49.26
N ASN A 816 -1.16 16.78 50.13
CA ASN A 816 -2.43 17.50 50.30
C ASN A 816 -2.85 18.20 48.99
N ALA A 817 -1.93 18.84 48.27
CA ALA A 817 -2.20 19.44 46.96
C ALA A 817 -2.66 18.40 45.91
N CYS A 818 -2.08 17.20 45.90
CA CYS A 818 -2.56 16.10 45.05
C CYS A 818 -3.98 15.64 45.40
N ILE A 819 -4.33 15.54 46.68
CA ILE A 819 -5.69 15.20 47.14
C ILE A 819 -6.70 16.28 46.74
N VAL A 820 -6.36 17.56 46.93
CA VAL A 820 -7.20 18.70 46.53
C VAL A 820 -7.47 18.68 45.02
N ASN A 821 -6.45 18.43 44.19
CA ASN A 821 -6.62 18.31 42.75
C ASN A 821 -7.49 17.10 42.34
N ALA A 822 -7.31 15.94 42.98
CA ALA A 822 -8.17 14.77 42.75
C ALA A 822 -9.63 15.03 43.14
N LEU A 823 -9.86 15.76 44.25
CA LEU A 823 -11.20 16.19 44.67
C LEU A 823 -11.84 17.19 43.70
N ILE A 824 -11.09 18.14 43.11
CA ILE A 824 -11.60 19.04 42.05
C ILE A 824 -12.11 18.22 40.85
N CYS A 825 -11.36 17.21 40.43
CA CYS A 825 -11.76 16.32 39.34
C CYS A 825 -12.98 15.45 39.73
N LEU A 826 -13.07 15.01 40.99
CA LEU A 826 -14.23 14.31 41.56
C LEU A 826 -15.49 15.18 41.55
N VAL A 827 -15.35 16.48 41.85
CA VAL A 827 -16.44 17.47 41.81
C VAL A 827 -16.92 17.68 40.37
N SER A 828 -16.02 17.82 39.38
CA SER A 828 -16.43 18.00 37.98
C SER A 828 -17.13 16.76 37.41
N THR A 829 -16.50 15.58 37.55
CA THR A 829 -17.05 14.31 37.04
C THR A 829 -18.43 13.97 37.61
N THR A 830 -18.65 14.19 38.91
CA THR A 830 -19.98 13.97 39.53
C THR A 830 -21.02 15.01 39.13
N LYS A 831 -20.60 16.26 38.86
CA LYS A 831 -21.47 17.32 38.32
C LYS A 831 -21.94 16.97 36.92
N GLU A 832 -21.01 16.56 36.07
CA GLU A 832 -21.24 16.22 34.67
C GLU A 832 -22.17 15.00 34.56
N LEU A 833 -21.84 13.91 35.25
CA LEU A 833 -22.68 12.71 35.35
C LEU A 833 -24.11 13.01 35.85
N HIS A 834 -24.26 13.87 36.86
CA HIS A 834 -25.59 14.29 37.32
C HIS A 834 -26.32 15.12 36.25
N SER A 835 -25.66 16.09 35.63
CA SER A 835 -26.27 17.02 34.66
C SER A 835 -26.71 16.32 33.36
N GLU A 836 -25.95 15.35 32.88
CA GLU A 836 -26.26 14.56 31.67
C GLU A 836 -27.54 13.73 31.87
N LEU A 837 -27.69 13.06 33.02
CA LEU A 837 -28.92 12.36 33.39
C LEU A 837 -30.09 13.33 33.68
N ALA A 838 -29.83 14.46 34.34
CA ALA A 838 -30.86 15.44 34.67
C ALA A 838 -31.45 16.09 33.42
N ALA A 839 -30.62 16.46 32.43
CA ALA A 839 -31.07 16.94 31.12
C ALA A 839 -31.86 15.87 30.35
N SER A 840 -31.47 14.60 30.49
CA SER A 840 -32.15 13.46 29.87
C SER A 840 -33.49 13.11 30.52
N LYS A 841 -33.76 13.54 31.77
CA LYS A 841 -34.91 13.14 32.61
C LYS A 841 -36.26 13.18 31.89
N GLN A 842 -36.53 14.26 31.13
CA GLN A 842 -37.81 14.42 30.41
C GLN A 842 -37.97 13.41 29.28
N LYS A 843 -36.92 13.17 28.48
CA LYS A 843 -36.92 12.15 27.42
C LYS A 843 -37.06 10.73 27.99
N ILE A 844 -36.38 10.43 29.10
CA ILE A 844 -36.54 9.14 29.81
C ILE A 844 -37.99 8.96 30.28
N MET A 845 -38.62 10.00 30.84
CA MET A 845 -40.03 9.93 31.26
C MET A 845 -40.98 9.68 30.09
N GLN A 846 -40.81 10.39 28.97
CA GLN A 846 -41.60 10.21 27.74
C GLN A 846 -41.43 8.80 27.14
N ALA A 847 -40.21 8.25 27.16
CA ALA A 847 -39.96 6.88 26.72
C ALA A 847 -40.70 5.84 27.58
N ILE A 848 -40.77 6.05 28.89
CA ILE A 848 -41.49 5.16 29.82
C ILE A 848 -43.01 5.26 29.59
N ASP A 849 -43.54 6.44 29.25
CA ASP A 849 -44.95 6.59 28.86
C ASP A 849 -45.28 5.85 27.56
N ALA A 850 -44.47 6.01 26.52
CA ALA A 850 -44.64 5.30 25.24
C ALA A 850 -44.57 3.76 25.40
N GLN A 851 -43.81 3.26 26.37
CA GLN A 851 -43.81 1.83 26.74
C GLN A 851 -45.06 1.43 27.55
N SER A 852 -45.60 2.32 28.37
CA SER A 852 -46.77 2.04 29.22
C SER A 852 -48.07 1.92 28.42
N GLU A 853 -48.28 2.77 27.41
CA GLU A 853 -49.52 2.74 26.60
C GLU A 853 -49.61 1.50 25.69
N ASN A 854 -48.47 0.95 25.25
CA ASN A 854 -48.41 -0.25 24.41
C ASN A 854 -48.53 -1.58 25.17
N CYS A 855 -48.65 -1.57 26.51
CA CYS A 855 -48.52 -2.78 27.35
C CYS A 855 -49.75 -3.70 27.46
N SER A 856 -50.80 -3.53 26.64
CA SER A 856 -51.93 -4.48 26.58
C SER A 856 -51.54 -5.80 25.91
N ASN A 857 -50.75 -5.74 24.83
CA ASN A 857 -50.56 -6.85 23.90
C ASN A 857 -49.28 -7.63 24.23
N LYS A 858 -49.39 -8.96 24.30
CA LYS A 858 -48.27 -9.84 24.64
C LYS A 858 -47.49 -10.21 23.38
N SER A 859 -46.16 -10.18 23.43
CA SER A 859 -45.41 -11.17 22.66
C SER A 859 -45.65 -12.56 23.27
N HIS A 860 -45.99 -13.54 22.44
CA HIS A 860 -46.12 -14.93 22.86
C HIS A 860 -44.72 -15.47 23.29
N PRO A 861 -44.57 -16.35 24.30
CA PRO A 861 -43.25 -16.81 24.77
C PRO A 861 -42.38 -17.41 23.65
N VAL A 862 -43.00 -18.07 22.67
CA VAL A 862 -42.32 -18.58 21.45
C VAL A 862 -41.65 -17.44 20.64
N VAL A 863 -42.22 -16.24 20.61
CA VAL A 863 -41.64 -15.06 19.95
C VAL A 863 -40.44 -14.51 20.74
N SER A 864 -40.45 -14.66 22.07
CA SER A 864 -39.27 -14.37 22.90
C SER A 864 -38.14 -15.39 22.63
N GLU A 865 -38.46 -16.69 22.54
CA GLU A 865 -37.48 -17.72 22.19
C GLU A 865 -36.86 -17.50 20.81
N PHE A 866 -37.68 -17.18 19.79
CA PHE A 866 -37.17 -16.84 18.46
C PHE A 866 -36.35 -15.54 18.42
N LYS A 867 -36.72 -14.50 19.19
CA LYS A 867 -35.90 -13.28 19.33
C LYS A 867 -34.55 -13.59 19.98
N SER A 868 -34.53 -14.36 21.06
CA SER A 868 -33.29 -14.72 21.77
C SER A 868 -32.38 -15.61 20.91
N ARG A 869 -32.94 -16.56 20.13
CA ARG A 869 -32.20 -17.30 19.09
C ARG A 869 -31.64 -16.39 17.99
N ALA A 870 -32.43 -15.44 17.48
CA ALA A 870 -31.98 -14.51 16.43
C ALA A 870 -30.87 -13.58 16.93
N SER A 871 -31.00 -13.04 18.16
CA SER A 871 -29.96 -12.24 18.81
C SER A 871 -28.67 -13.05 19.02
N SER A 872 -28.77 -14.28 19.54
CA SER A 872 -27.64 -15.19 19.72
C SER A 872 -26.93 -15.53 18.40
N TYR A 873 -27.69 -15.69 17.31
CA TYR A 873 -27.14 -15.95 15.98
C TYR A 873 -26.42 -14.72 15.38
N LEU A 874 -26.94 -13.52 15.61
CA LEU A 874 -26.29 -12.27 15.18
C LEU A 874 -25.00 -12.01 15.97
N LYS A 875 -25.02 -12.17 17.30
CA LYS A 875 -23.83 -11.99 18.14
C LYS A 875 -22.72 -12.98 17.78
N GLY A 876 -23.10 -14.23 17.45
CA GLY A 876 -22.19 -15.25 16.90
C GLY A 876 -21.68 -15.01 15.47
N LEU A 877 -22.10 -13.94 14.80
CA LEU A 877 -21.51 -13.45 13.54
C LEU A 877 -20.58 -12.23 13.75
N GLU A 878 -20.57 -11.66 14.96
CA GLU A 878 -19.78 -10.47 15.33
C GLU A 878 -18.56 -10.80 16.21
N GLU A 879 -18.55 -11.96 16.90
CA GLU A 879 -17.37 -12.46 17.60
C GLU A 879 -16.28 -12.98 16.64
N SER A 880 -15.01 -12.73 16.97
CA SER A 880 -13.85 -13.10 16.12
C SER A 880 -13.14 -14.36 16.63
N GLU A 881 -12.69 -15.23 15.70
CA GLU A 881 -12.07 -16.51 16.04
C GLU A 881 -10.68 -16.37 16.69
N PRO A 882 -10.31 -17.26 17.64
CA PRO A 882 -9.01 -17.27 18.30
C PRO A 882 -7.88 -17.73 17.37
N PRO A 883 -6.61 -17.36 17.65
CA PRO A 883 -5.48 -17.58 16.74
C PRO A 883 -5.11 -19.06 16.56
N SER A 884 -4.88 -19.45 15.30
CA SER A 884 -4.40 -20.80 14.92
C SER A 884 -3.00 -21.12 15.45
N VAL A 885 -2.80 -22.41 15.79
CA VAL A 885 -1.49 -22.99 16.14
C VAL A 885 -0.47 -22.81 15.00
N PRO A 886 0.81 -22.48 15.29
CA PRO A 886 1.82 -22.25 14.26
C PRO A 886 2.16 -23.48 13.39
N TYR A 887 2.45 -23.22 12.11
CA TYR A 887 2.76 -24.24 11.10
C TYR A 887 3.96 -25.15 11.44
N GLU A 888 4.96 -24.64 12.18
CA GLU A 888 6.11 -25.43 12.64
C GLU A 888 5.77 -26.45 13.75
N GLU A 889 4.64 -26.27 14.44
CA GLU A 889 4.12 -27.21 15.44
C GLU A 889 3.30 -28.32 14.76
N ALA A 890 2.43 -27.94 13.82
CA ALA A 890 1.71 -28.88 12.96
C ALA A 890 2.66 -29.78 12.14
N LEU A 891 3.82 -29.26 11.71
CA LEU A 891 4.85 -30.05 11.03
C LEU A 891 5.51 -31.10 11.95
N ARG A 892 5.87 -30.75 13.20
CA ARG A 892 6.46 -31.70 14.16
C ARG A 892 5.50 -32.85 14.48
N ASN A 893 4.23 -32.52 14.76
CA ASN A 893 3.18 -33.52 15.01
C ASN A 893 2.95 -34.44 13.80
N LYS A 894 3.22 -33.95 12.58
CA LYS A 894 3.14 -34.73 11.35
C LYS A 894 4.38 -35.62 11.14
N GLU A 895 5.58 -35.18 11.52
CA GLU A 895 6.80 -35.99 11.42
C GLU A 895 6.76 -37.20 12.36
N GLU A 896 6.26 -37.06 13.60
CA GLU A 896 6.04 -38.18 14.51
C GLU A 896 5.04 -39.21 13.97
N SER A 897 3.96 -38.73 13.33
CA SER A 897 2.92 -39.58 12.73
C SER A 897 3.42 -40.43 11.56
N VAL A 898 4.36 -39.92 10.76
CA VAL A 898 4.86 -40.58 9.53
C VAL A 898 5.85 -41.72 9.82
N GLY A 899 6.44 -41.78 11.02
CA GLY A 899 7.37 -42.84 11.43
C GLY A 899 6.74 -44.22 11.64
N GLY A 900 5.42 -44.30 11.83
CA GLY A 900 4.70 -45.54 12.14
C GLY A 900 4.53 -46.48 10.95
N SER A 901 5.50 -47.38 10.71
CA SER A 901 5.47 -48.36 9.61
C SER A 901 4.18 -49.20 9.56
N LYS A 902 3.65 -49.62 10.72
CA LYS A 902 2.39 -50.37 10.84
C LYS A 902 1.15 -49.67 10.26
N CYS A 903 1.11 -48.34 10.24
CA CYS A 903 -0.08 -47.63 9.72
C CYS A 903 -0.24 -47.78 8.20
N ARG A 904 0.86 -48.11 7.48
CA ARG A 904 0.88 -48.11 6.01
C ARG A 904 0.22 -49.35 5.39
N GLU A 905 0.25 -50.49 6.09
CA GLU A 905 -0.44 -51.71 5.68
C GLU A 905 -1.95 -51.60 5.94
N VAL A 906 -2.35 -51.15 7.14
CA VAL A 906 -3.75 -50.97 7.53
C VAL A 906 -4.47 -49.97 6.61
N LEU A 907 -3.81 -48.87 6.22
CA LEU A 907 -4.34 -47.93 5.23
C LEU A 907 -4.48 -48.55 3.83
N GLY A 908 -3.63 -49.51 3.46
CA GLY A 908 -3.73 -50.27 2.22
C GLY A 908 -4.97 -51.17 2.18
N GLU A 909 -5.22 -51.92 3.25
CA GLU A 909 -6.42 -52.76 3.39
C GLU A 909 -7.71 -51.92 3.41
N GLN A 910 -7.69 -50.78 4.11
CA GLN A 910 -8.83 -49.85 4.14
C GLN A 910 -9.09 -49.22 2.76
N LEU A 911 -8.06 -48.87 1.99
CA LEU A 911 -8.21 -48.38 0.61
C LEU A 911 -8.79 -49.46 -0.31
N ALA A 912 -8.32 -50.70 -0.23
CA ALA A 912 -8.85 -51.82 -1.02
C ALA A 912 -10.33 -52.09 -0.67
N SER A 913 -10.68 -52.06 0.62
CA SER A 913 -12.07 -52.17 1.08
C SER A 913 -12.94 -51.01 0.59
N ALA A 914 -12.43 -49.77 0.60
CA ALA A 914 -13.14 -48.59 0.10
C ALA A 914 -13.38 -48.65 -1.43
N GLN A 915 -12.39 -49.08 -2.21
CA GLN A 915 -12.53 -49.28 -3.67
C GLN A 915 -13.56 -50.37 -4.00
N LYS A 916 -13.56 -51.48 -3.25
CA LYS A 916 -14.58 -52.53 -3.40
C LYS A 916 -16.00 -52.03 -3.04
N LYS A 917 -16.12 -51.15 -2.04
CA LYS A 917 -17.41 -50.54 -1.66
C LYS A 917 -17.88 -49.49 -2.68
N ALA A 918 -16.96 -48.73 -3.27
CA ALA A 918 -17.28 -47.76 -4.33
C ALA A 918 -17.81 -48.45 -5.59
N THR A 919 -17.13 -49.51 -6.07
CA THR A 919 -17.56 -50.28 -7.24
C THR A 919 -18.90 -51.01 -7.02
N GLN A 920 -19.20 -51.45 -5.79
CA GLN A 920 -20.52 -51.97 -5.44
C GLN A 920 -21.61 -50.90 -5.58
N LEU A 921 -21.37 -49.69 -5.06
CA LEU A 921 -22.32 -48.56 -5.13
C LEU A 921 -22.53 -48.03 -6.56
N GLU A 922 -21.54 -48.18 -7.45
CA GLU A 922 -21.71 -47.89 -8.88
C GLU A 922 -22.64 -48.90 -9.56
N GLN A 923 -22.54 -50.19 -9.23
CA GLN A 923 -23.46 -51.22 -9.72
C GLN A 923 -24.89 -50.99 -9.20
N ASP A 924 -25.05 -50.68 -7.91
CA ASP A 924 -26.36 -50.37 -7.32
C ASP A 924 -26.99 -49.12 -7.98
N LYS A 925 -26.19 -48.09 -8.26
CA LYS A 925 -26.61 -46.88 -8.99
C LYS A 925 -27.06 -47.19 -10.43
N GLU A 926 -26.42 -48.14 -11.10
CA GLU A 926 -26.85 -48.60 -12.42
C GLU A 926 -28.18 -49.35 -12.34
N HIS A 927 -28.37 -50.22 -11.33
CA HIS A 927 -29.62 -50.94 -11.07
C HIS A 927 -30.79 -49.98 -10.82
N TRP A 928 -30.66 -49.03 -9.88
CA TRP A 928 -31.71 -48.06 -9.57
C TRP A 928 -32.07 -47.16 -10.77
N ARG A 929 -31.10 -46.86 -11.67
CA ARG A 929 -31.41 -46.15 -12.93
C ARG A 929 -32.29 -46.97 -13.87
N GLN A 930 -32.03 -48.28 -14.00
CA GLN A 930 -32.84 -49.18 -14.82
C GLN A 930 -34.24 -49.36 -14.23
N GLU A 931 -34.35 -49.54 -12.91
CA GLU A 931 -35.64 -49.66 -12.22
C GLU A 931 -36.49 -48.39 -12.36
N TYR A 932 -35.88 -47.21 -12.25
CA TYR A 932 -36.55 -45.94 -12.51
C TYR A 932 -37.08 -45.81 -13.95
N GLN A 933 -36.31 -46.28 -14.95
CA GLN A 933 -36.77 -46.31 -16.36
C GLN A 933 -37.95 -47.28 -16.56
N LEU A 934 -37.95 -48.43 -15.89
CA LEU A 934 -39.08 -49.37 -15.89
C LEU A 934 -40.32 -48.75 -15.21
N LEU A 935 -40.16 -48.01 -14.12
CA LEU A 935 -41.23 -47.26 -13.46
C LEU A 935 -41.81 -46.16 -14.35
N GLN A 936 -40.98 -45.39 -15.07
CA GLN A 936 -41.45 -44.42 -16.06
C GLN A 936 -42.26 -45.10 -17.17
N MET A 937 -41.76 -46.20 -17.74
CA MET A 937 -42.46 -46.95 -18.78
C MET A 937 -43.78 -47.55 -18.28
N LYS A 938 -43.85 -47.98 -17.01
CA LYS A 938 -45.09 -48.45 -16.37
C LYS A 938 -46.08 -47.30 -16.18
N HIS A 939 -45.62 -46.13 -15.72
CA HIS A 939 -46.48 -44.96 -15.53
C HIS A 939 -47.04 -44.43 -16.85
N VAL A 940 -46.26 -44.41 -17.94
CA VAL A 940 -46.76 -44.05 -19.28
C VAL A 940 -47.84 -45.03 -19.76
N LYS A 941 -47.68 -46.33 -19.52
CA LYS A 941 -48.72 -47.33 -19.83
C LYS A 941 -49.97 -47.18 -18.96
N GLU A 942 -49.83 -46.80 -17.69
CA GLU A 942 -50.99 -46.49 -16.84
C GLU A 942 -51.71 -45.23 -17.35
N GLN A 943 -51.00 -44.15 -17.72
CA GLN A 943 -51.59 -42.95 -18.32
C GLN A 943 -52.28 -43.22 -19.68
N GLN A 944 -51.78 -44.18 -20.47
CA GLN A 944 -52.47 -44.63 -21.68
C GLN A 944 -53.76 -45.38 -21.31
N ARG A 945 -53.70 -46.27 -20.32
CA ARG A 945 -54.85 -47.05 -19.86
C ARG A 945 -55.93 -46.20 -19.17
N THR A 946 -55.56 -45.15 -18.41
CA THR A 946 -56.55 -44.20 -17.88
C THR A 946 -57.21 -43.43 -19.01
N LYS A 947 -56.46 -43.00 -20.04
CA LYS A 947 -57.03 -42.34 -21.22
C LYS A 947 -57.95 -43.26 -22.05
N GLU A 948 -57.62 -44.55 -22.16
CA GLU A 948 -58.51 -45.54 -22.77
C GLU A 948 -59.81 -45.73 -21.96
N LEU A 949 -59.73 -45.72 -20.62
CA LEU A 949 -60.88 -45.81 -19.73
C LEU A 949 -61.70 -44.50 -19.70
N GLU A 950 -61.06 -43.33 -19.73
CA GLU A 950 -61.70 -42.02 -19.90
C GLU A 950 -62.43 -41.94 -21.24
N LEU A 951 -61.82 -42.45 -22.33
CA LEU A 951 -62.48 -42.54 -23.63
C LEU A 951 -63.71 -43.46 -23.56
N GLN A 952 -63.58 -44.65 -22.96
CA GLN A 952 -64.71 -45.57 -22.76
C GLN A 952 -65.83 -44.94 -21.90
N LEU A 953 -65.50 -44.22 -20.83
CA LEU A 953 -66.43 -43.48 -19.99
C LEU A 953 -67.14 -42.34 -20.76
N SER A 954 -66.42 -41.64 -21.63
CA SER A 954 -67.02 -40.62 -22.51
C SER A 954 -67.94 -41.22 -23.60
N MET A 955 -67.75 -42.48 -23.96
CA MET A 955 -68.63 -43.20 -24.89
C MET A 955 -69.83 -43.85 -24.19
N SER A 956 -69.73 -44.17 -22.89
CA SER A 956 -70.87 -44.59 -22.06
C SER A 956 -71.70 -43.40 -21.58
N GLY A 957 -72.30 -42.67 -22.52
CA GLY A 957 -73.02 -41.42 -22.23
C GLY A 957 -74.31 -41.60 -21.44
N ALA A 958 -74.46 -40.83 -20.36
CA ALA A 958 -75.72 -40.63 -19.64
C ALA A 958 -75.92 -39.13 -19.29
N THR A 959 -76.91 -38.54 -19.95
CA THR A 959 -77.78 -37.40 -19.57
C THR A 959 -77.73 -36.94 -18.09
N THR A 960 -77.83 -35.66 -17.72
CA THR A 960 -78.26 -34.42 -18.43
C THR A 960 -77.82 -33.17 -17.63
N PRO A 961 -77.85 -31.94 -18.18
CA PRO A 961 -77.37 -30.73 -17.49
C PRO A 961 -78.45 -30.02 -16.66
N LEU A 962 -78.03 -29.22 -15.65
CA LEU A 962 -78.73 -28.02 -15.16
C LEU A 962 -77.79 -27.11 -14.34
N SER A 963 -78.32 -26.01 -13.79
CA SER A 963 -77.61 -24.74 -13.55
C SER A 963 -77.31 -24.38 -12.07
N GLU A 964 -76.94 -23.10 -11.86
CA GLU A 964 -76.38 -22.46 -10.66
C GLU A 964 -77.32 -22.35 -9.44
N ASP A 965 -76.71 -21.92 -8.32
CA ASP A 965 -77.27 -21.34 -7.08
C ASP A 965 -78.08 -22.18 -6.06
N SER A 966 -77.36 -22.58 -4.98
CA SER A 966 -77.85 -22.71 -3.58
C SER A 966 -78.83 -23.88 -3.28
N MET A 967 -78.99 -24.38 -2.04
CA MET A 967 -78.32 -24.15 -0.74
C MET A 967 -78.33 -25.47 0.07
N ASP A 968 -78.04 -25.42 1.38
CA ASP A 968 -78.00 -26.54 2.34
C ASP A 968 -79.08 -27.63 2.19
N VAL A 969 -78.69 -28.91 2.40
CA VAL A 969 -79.29 -29.90 3.33
C VAL A 969 -78.64 -31.29 3.17
N VAL A 970 -77.70 -31.63 4.06
CA VAL A 970 -77.40 -33.04 4.46
C VAL A 970 -77.12 -33.09 5.97
N LYS A 971 -78.13 -32.70 6.75
CA LYS A 971 -78.26 -33.03 8.18
C LYS A 971 -79.73 -33.24 8.48
N ILE A 972 -80.11 -34.48 8.83
CA ILE A 972 -81.13 -34.91 9.82
C ILE A 972 -81.30 -36.43 9.68
N ALA A 973 -81.45 -37.10 10.83
CA ALA A 973 -81.93 -38.46 11.18
C ALA A 973 -82.29 -39.50 10.05
N ALA A 974 -82.22 -40.82 10.27
CA ALA A 974 -82.31 -41.56 11.54
C ALA A 974 -81.77 -43.02 11.43
N ALA A 975 -81.38 -43.59 12.59
CA ALA A 975 -81.73 -44.93 13.13
C ALA A 975 -81.47 -46.23 12.28
N GLU A 976 -81.45 -47.45 12.81
CA GLU A 976 -81.95 -48.05 14.08
C GLU A 976 -80.98 -49.14 14.67
N VAL A 977 -81.36 -49.75 15.81
CA VAL A 977 -81.23 -51.19 16.20
C VAL A 977 -79.91 -51.94 15.86
N LEU A 978 -79.16 -52.56 16.77
CA LEU A 978 -79.19 -52.78 18.24
C LEU A 978 -77.70 -52.89 18.72
N GLU A 979 -77.24 -53.37 19.90
CA GLU A 979 -77.81 -54.14 21.02
C GLU A 979 -77.12 -53.78 22.37
N VAL A 980 -77.60 -54.31 23.50
CA VAL A 980 -77.05 -54.10 24.85
C VAL A 980 -77.12 -55.40 25.67
N ASN A 981 -76.09 -55.68 26.49
CA ASN A 981 -76.11 -56.41 27.80
C ASN A 981 -74.64 -56.70 28.24
N ASN A 982 -74.28 -56.82 29.52
CA ASN A 982 -75.07 -56.79 30.77
C ASN A 982 -74.21 -56.28 31.97
N ASP A 983 -74.87 -55.92 33.08
CA ASP A 983 -74.27 -55.40 34.33
C ASP A 983 -73.57 -56.46 35.23
N THR A 984 -72.72 -56.03 36.19
CA THR A 984 -72.99 -56.08 37.66
C THR A 984 -71.74 -56.06 38.60
N ALA A 985 -71.98 -55.71 39.88
CA ALA A 985 -71.34 -56.24 41.10
C ALA A 985 -69.88 -55.88 41.53
N SER A 986 -69.74 -54.72 42.19
CA SER A 986 -69.39 -54.56 43.64
C SER A 986 -68.33 -55.41 44.39
N GLN A 987 -67.61 -54.70 45.30
CA GLN A 987 -67.01 -55.11 46.60
C GLN A 987 -65.48 -55.35 46.78
N THR A 988 -64.94 -54.61 47.78
CA THR A 988 -63.90 -54.96 48.80
C THR A 988 -62.43 -55.25 48.45
N SER A 989 -61.57 -54.27 48.81
CA SER A 989 -60.34 -54.36 49.63
C SER A 989 -59.14 -55.26 49.26
N GLY A 990 -57.93 -54.66 49.25
CA GLY A 990 -56.65 -55.37 49.44
C GLY A 990 -55.42 -54.59 48.96
N ASN A 991 -54.50 -54.21 49.87
CA ASN A 991 -53.25 -53.52 49.51
C ASN A 991 -52.08 -54.50 49.26
N SER A 992 -51.46 -54.42 48.09
CA SER A 992 -50.04 -54.77 47.84
C SER A 992 -49.54 -54.08 46.56
N ALA A 993 -48.24 -53.84 46.43
CA ALA A 993 -47.69 -52.88 45.45
C ALA A 993 -47.06 -53.49 44.19
N GLN A 994 -46.99 -52.66 43.12
CA GLN A 994 -46.26 -52.84 41.83
C GLN A 994 -46.81 -53.92 40.85
N PRO A 995 -46.64 -53.79 39.51
CA PRO A 995 -46.19 -52.64 38.68
C PRO A 995 -47.11 -52.28 37.46
N PHE A 996 -46.74 -51.23 36.71
CA PHE A 996 -47.09 -50.81 35.32
C PHE A 996 -48.19 -51.50 34.47
N SER A 997 -49.00 -50.67 33.76
CA SER A 997 -49.56 -50.98 32.42
C SER A 997 -50.08 -49.71 31.66
N PHE A 998 -50.36 -49.82 30.35
CA PHE A 998 -50.38 -48.76 29.32
C PHE A 998 -51.20 -49.24 28.09
N VAL A 999 -52.04 -48.48 27.36
CA VAL A 999 -52.59 -47.09 27.41
C VAL A 999 -53.81 -46.98 26.46
N SER A 1000 -54.70 -45.96 26.56
CA SER A 1000 -55.54 -45.53 25.42
C SER A 1000 -56.11 -44.09 25.52
N MET A 1001 -56.87 -43.67 24.49
CA MET A 1001 -57.23 -42.28 24.11
C MET A 1001 -58.14 -41.46 25.06
N LEU A 1002 -58.42 -41.89 26.28
CA LEU A 1002 -59.37 -41.20 27.20
C LEU A 1002 -58.80 -40.77 28.57
N GLY A 1003 -57.49 -40.90 28.79
CA GLY A 1003 -56.84 -40.60 30.09
C GLY A 1003 -57.20 -41.62 31.18
N GLN A 1004 -56.73 -41.52 32.43
CA GLN A 1004 -55.66 -40.74 33.08
C GLN A 1004 -55.21 -41.63 34.29
N ILE A 1005 -53.98 -41.67 34.83
CA ILE A 1005 -53.33 -40.72 35.77
C ILE A 1005 -51.90 -41.24 36.12
N MET A 1006 -50.95 -40.29 36.30
CA MET A 1006 -49.66 -40.35 37.03
C MET A 1006 -48.38 -41.02 36.47
N SER A 1007 -47.27 -40.46 36.97
CA SER A 1007 -45.85 -40.69 36.68
C SER A 1007 -45.19 -41.31 37.95
N PRO A 1008 -44.06 -42.04 37.83
CA PRO A 1008 -42.76 -41.37 37.87
C PRO A 1008 -41.78 -41.77 36.75
N ILE A 1009 -41.02 -40.75 36.30
CA ILE A 1009 -39.71 -40.77 35.61
C ILE A 1009 -38.80 -41.92 36.13
N PRO A 1010 -38.08 -42.69 35.28
CA PRO A 1010 -37.09 -42.13 34.35
C PRO A 1010 -36.99 -42.74 32.94
N VAL A 1011 -37.10 -41.89 31.92
CA VAL A 1011 -36.41 -42.03 30.62
C VAL A 1011 -36.01 -40.62 30.15
N THR A 1012 -34.76 -40.23 30.41
CA THR A 1012 -34.16 -38.97 29.90
C THR A 1012 -32.93 -39.24 29.05
N GLU A 1013 -32.06 -40.16 29.47
CA GLU A 1013 -30.77 -40.43 28.82
C GLU A 1013 -30.88 -40.89 27.36
N GLU A 1014 -31.85 -41.72 26.98
CA GLU A 1014 -32.02 -42.15 25.57
C GLU A 1014 -32.44 -41.00 24.63
N ILE A 1015 -33.23 -40.05 25.14
CA ILE A 1015 -33.69 -38.89 24.36
C ILE A 1015 -32.54 -37.89 24.24
N GLU A 1016 -31.85 -37.59 25.34
CA GLU A 1016 -30.67 -36.72 25.36
C GLU A 1016 -29.53 -37.28 24.50
N ALA A 1017 -29.28 -38.60 24.52
CA ALA A 1017 -28.28 -39.24 23.66
C ALA A 1017 -28.65 -39.14 22.17
N ARG A 1018 -29.93 -39.36 21.83
CA ARG A 1018 -30.41 -39.28 20.44
C ARG A 1018 -30.42 -37.85 19.92
N GLU A 1019 -30.79 -36.86 20.75
CA GLU A 1019 -30.67 -35.45 20.41
C GLU A 1019 -29.20 -35.01 20.29
N ALA A 1020 -28.31 -35.50 21.16
CA ALA A 1020 -26.87 -35.25 21.07
C ALA A 1020 -26.27 -35.84 19.78
N GLU A 1021 -26.69 -37.04 19.36
CA GLU A 1021 -26.22 -37.67 18.12
C GLU A 1021 -26.75 -36.95 16.86
N VAL A 1022 -28.02 -36.55 16.84
CA VAL A 1022 -28.59 -35.72 15.76
C VAL A 1022 -27.91 -34.35 15.71
N LYS A 1023 -27.70 -33.71 16.86
CA LYS A 1023 -26.99 -32.43 16.98
C LYS A 1023 -25.56 -32.56 16.48
N LYS A 1024 -24.84 -33.61 16.88
CA LYS A 1024 -23.50 -33.93 16.39
C LYS A 1024 -23.47 -34.11 14.87
N TYR A 1025 -24.36 -34.92 14.29
CA TYR A 1025 -24.43 -35.12 12.84
C TYR A 1025 -24.63 -33.80 12.07
N PHE A 1026 -25.52 -32.92 12.54
CA PHE A 1026 -25.72 -31.62 11.89
C PHE A 1026 -24.58 -30.63 12.15
N THR A 1027 -23.94 -30.64 13.33
CA THR A 1027 -22.72 -29.87 13.60
C THR A 1027 -21.57 -30.34 12.69
N ASP A 1028 -21.33 -31.64 12.59
CA ASP A 1028 -20.31 -32.21 11.70
C ASP A 1028 -20.58 -31.86 10.23
N ARG A 1029 -21.85 -31.89 9.79
CA ARG A 1029 -22.25 -31.51 8.42
C ARG A 1029 -22.13 -30.00 8.15
N VAL A 1030 -22.42 -29.14 9.13
CA VAL A 1030 -22.17 -27.69 9.04
C VAL A 1030 -20.67 -27.41 8.97
N ASN A 1031 -19.87 -28.03 9.84
CA ASN A 1031 -18.41 -27.91 9.83
C ASN A 1031 -17.81 -28.35 8.48
N GLN A 1032 -18.31 -29.45 7.90
CA GLN A 1032 -17.91 -29.88 6.56
C GLN A 1032 -18.24 -28.83 5.49
N LEU A 1033 -19.46 -28.28 5.49
CA LEU A 1033 -19.88 -27.28 4.50
C LEU A 1033 -19.14 -25.93 4.67
N VAL A 1034 -18.82 -25.55 5.91
CA VAL A 1034 -17.96 -24.38 6.20
C VAL A 1034 -16.54 -24.62 5.69
N ALA A 1035 -15.95 -25.79 5.91
CA ALA A 1035 -14.63 -26.13 5.39
C ALA A 1035 -14.60 -26.20 3.84
N GLU A 1036 -15.64 -26.78 3.21
CA GLU A 1036 -15.80 -26.78 1.75
C GLU A 1036 -15.92 -25.36 1.19
N ARG A 1037 -16.65 -24.46 1.89
CA ARG A 1037 -16.76 -23.03 1.54
C ARG A 1037 -15.44 -22.28 1.70
N GLN A 1038 -14.78 -22.35 2.86
CA GLN A 1038 -13.49 -21.68 3.11
C GLN A 1038 -12.42 -22.16 2.12
N LEU A 1039 -12.41 -23.45 1.77
CA LEU A 1039 -11.51 -24.02 0.78
C LEU A 1039 -11.85 -23.58 -0.67
N ALA A 1040 -13.11 -23.25 -0.98
CA ALA A 1040 -13.50 -22.63 -2.23
C ALA A 1040 -13.12 -21.13 -2.28
N GLU A 1041 -13.35 -20.39 -1.19
CA GLU A 1041 -12.99 -18.96 -1.06
C GLU A 1041 -11.46 -18.77 -1.10
N GLY A 1042 -10.70 -19.61 -0.40
CA GLY A 1042 -9.23 -19.62 -0.48
C GLY A 1042 -8.69 -19.97 -1.87
N LYS A 1043 -9.33 -20.91 -2.58
CA LYS A 1043 -9.02 -21.17 -4.01
C LYS A 1043 -9.35 -19.97 -4.89
N ALA A 1044 -10.50 -19.33 -4.71
CA ALA A 1044 -10.88 -18.15 -5.48
C ALA A 1044 -9.92 -16.96 -5.25
N ALA A 1045 -9.48 -16.73 -4.00
CA ALA A 1045 -8.46 -15.75 -3.67
C ALA A 1045 -7.10 -16.09 -4.32
N SER A 1046 -6.67 -17.35 -4.28
CA SER A 1046 -5.46 -17.82 -4.94
C SER A 1046 -5.52 -17.63 -6.45
N PHE A 1047 -6.62 -18.02 -7.11
CA PHE A 1047 -6.81 -17.82 -8.54
C PHE A 1047 -6.86 -16.33 -8.92
N LYS A 1048 -7.52 -15.47 -8.13
CA LYS A 1048 -7.52 -14.02 -8.36
C LYS A 1048 -6.10 -13.45 -8.30
N SER A 1049 -5.32 -13.83 -7.28
CA SER A 1049 -3.92 -13.41 -7.12
C SER A 1049 -3.04 -13.92 -8.26
N GLU A 1050 -3.21 -15.18 -8.69
CA GLU A 1050 -2.49 -15.76 -9.81
C GLU A 1050 -2.85 -15.08 -11.15
N CYS A 1051 -4.14 -14.82 -11.41
CA CYS A 1051 -4.58 -14.08 -12.59
C CYS A 1051 -4.03 -12.64 -12.62
N MET A 1052 -4.00 -11.94 -11.49
CA MET A 1052 -3.37 -10.61 -11.39
C MET A 1052 -1.87 -10.69 -11.70
N SER A 1053 -1.15 -11.63 -11.08
CA SER A 1053 0.28 -11.83 -11.32
C SER A 1053 0.60 -12.30 -12.76
N LEU A 1054 -0.31 -13.03 -13.41
CA LEU A 1054 -0.19 -13.41 -14.81
C LEU A 1054 -0.47 -12.22 -15.74
N HIS A 1055 -1.40 -11.33 -15.39
CA HIS A 1055 -1.68 -10.10 -16.14
C HIS A 1055 -0.49 -9.12 -16.07
N GLU A 1056 0.05 -8.87 -14.88
CA GLU A 1056 1.27 -8.08 -14.63
C GLU A 1056 2.47 -8.63 -15.44
N ARG A 1057 2.69 -9.95 -15.40
CA ARG A 1057 3.73 -10.61 -16.21
C ARG A 1057 3.46 -10.54 -17.72
N LEU A 1058 2.19 -10.55 -18.15
CA LEU A 1058 1.82 -10.42 -19.57
C LEU A 1058 2.07 -8.99 -20.08
N GLN A 1059 1.75 -7.96 -19.30
CA GLN A 1059 2.07 -6.56 -19.63
C GLN A 1059 3.58 -6.38 -19.80
N LEU A 1060 4.38 -6.79 -18.80
CA LEU A 1060 5.85 -6.72 -18.86
C LEU A 1060 6.43 -7.51 -20.05
N ALA A 1061 5.86 -8.66 -20.40
CA ALA A 1061 6.28 -9.43 -21.58
C ALA A 1061 5.91 -8.74 -22.91
N VAL A 1062 4.76 -8.06 -22.97
CA VAL A 1062 4.37 -7.26 -24.14
C VAL A 1062 5.26 -6.03 -24.29
N GLU A 1063 5.59 -5.34 -23.20
CA GLU A 1063 6.54 -4.21 -23.20
C GLU A 1063 7.93 -4.64 -23.66
N GLN A 1064 8.46 -5.74 -23.13
CA GLN A 1064 9.74 -6.31 -23.58
C GLN A 1064 9.70 -6.73 -25.06
N ARG A 1065 8.61 -7.33 -25.53
CA ARG A 1065 8.43 -7.66 -26.95
C ARG A 1065 8.43 -6.40 -27.82
N ASN A 1066 7.69 -5.37 -27.43
CA ASN A 1066 7.61 -4.11 -28.17
C ASN A 1066 8.97 -3.38 -28.20
N LEU A 1067 9.74 -3.42 -27.10
CA LEU A 1067 11.12 -2.90 -27.06
C LEU A 1067 12.07 -3.70 -27.97
N MET A 1068 11.97 -5.02 -27.97
CA MET A 1068 12.76 -5.89 -28.86
C MET A 1068 12.37 -5.70 -30.33
N GLU A 1069 11.11 -5.40 -30.62
CA GLU A 1069 10.63 -5.05 -31.97
C GLU A 1069 11.16 -3.68 -32.43
N GLN A 1070 11.19 -2.67 -31.55
CA GLN A 1070 11.86 -1.40 -31.81
C GLN A 1070 13.37 -1.59 -32.07
N GLN A 1071 14.06 -2.37 -31.24
CA GLN A 1071 15.48 -2.68 -31.42
C GLN A 1071 15.75 -3.46 -32.72
N MET A 1072 14.91 -4.45 -33.04
CA MET A 1072 14.97 -5.16 -34.33
C MET A 1072 14.78 -4.21 -35.52
N ASN A 1073 13.83 -3.29 -35.45
CA ASN A 1073 13.56 -2.37 -36.56
C ASN A 1073 14.65 -1.30 -36.70
N ALA A 1074 15.26 -0.83 -35.60
CA ALA A 1074 16.46 -0.01 -35.63
C ALA A 1074 17.67 -0.77 -36.22
N ALA A 1075 17.85 -2.05 -35.85
CA ALA A 1075 18.91 -2.89 -36.38
C ALA A 1075 18.74 -3.18 -37.88
N LYS A 1076 17.51 -3.45 -38.36
CA LYS A 1076 17.19 -3.54 -39.80
C LYS A 1076 17.57 -2.25 -40.53
N LEU A 1077 17.09 -1.11 -40.06
CA LEU A 1077 17.34 0.19 -40.70
C LEU A 1077 18.83 0.60 -40.68
N CYS A 1078 19.63 0.03 -39.78
CA CYS A 1078 21.09 0.11 -39.81
C CYS A 1078 21.70 -0.85 -40.86
N LEU A 1079 21.21 -2.08 -40.94
CA LEU A 1079 21.60 -3.07 -41.95
C LEU A 1079 21.29 -2.59 -43.39
N ASP A 1080 20.11 -2.01 -43.60
CA ASP A 1080 19.68 -1.49 -44.90
C ASP A 1080 20.62 -0.37 -45.38
N LYS A 1081 21.02 0.55 -44.48
CA LYS A 1081 22.03 1.58 -44.76
C LYS A 1081 23.41 0.98 -45.07
N LEU A 1082 23.86 0.01 -44.28
CA LEU A 1082 25.14 -0.66 -44.52
C LEU A 1082 25.14 -1.44 -45.86
N GLN A 1083 23.99 -1.93 -46.33
CA GLN A 1083 23.85 -2.52 -47.66
C GLN A 1083 23.87 -1.44 -48.77
N GLU A 1084 23.28 -0.27 -48.54
CA GLU A 1084 23.35 0.86 -49.48
C GLU A 1084 24.77 1.45 -49.58
N GLU A 1085 25.48 1.58 -48.46
CA GLU A 1085 26.91 1.94 -48.39
C GLU A 1085 27.80 0.89 -49.07
N LEU A 1086 27.52 -0.41 -48.86
CA LEU A 1086 28.25 -1.50 -49.54
C LEU A 1086 27.98 -1.52 -51.05
N HIS A 1087 26.75 -1.26 -51.50
CA HIS A 1087 26.41 -1.24 -52.91
C HIS A 1087 27.02 -0.02 -53.62
N THR A 1088 26.95 1.16 -53.01
CA THR A 1088 27.56 2.39 -53.54
C THR A 1088 29.08 2.33 -53.56
N THR A 1089 29.73 1.74 -52.55
CA THR A 1089 31.19 1.49 -52.61
C THR A 1089 31.57 0.45 -53.67
N THR A 1090 30.82 -0.65 -53.79
CA THR A 1090 31.06 -1.69 -54.82
C THR A 1090 30.98 -1.10 -56.23
N THR A 1091 29.89 -0.41 -56.56
CA THR A 1091 29.68 0.21 -57.88
C THR A 1091 30.70 1.32 -58.18
N ASN A 1092 31.18 2.06 -57.18
CA ASN A 1092 32.30 3.00 -57.34
C ASN A 1092 33.61 2.28 -57.70
N TYR A 1093 33.92 1.14 -57.06
CA TYR A 1093 35.12 0.36 -57.39
C TYR A 1093 35.00 -0.33 -58.76
N GLU A 1094 33.83 -0.86 -59.13
CA GLU A 1094 33.57 -1.40 -60.47
C GLU A 1094 33.76 -0.32 -61.56
N SER A 1095 33.25 0.90 -61.31
CA SER A 1095 33.43 2.06 -62.21
C SER A 1095 34.91 2.46 -62.34
N GLN A 1096 35.66 2.50 -61.24
CA GLN A 1096 37.11 2.75 -61.26
C GLN A 1096 37.88 1.67 -62.03
N LEU A 1097 37.57 0.39 -61.81
CA LEU A 1097 38.17 -0.74 -62.53
C LEU A 1097 37.83 -0.71 -64.01
N SER A 1098 36.60 -0.31 -64.39
CA SER A 1098 36.19 -0.11 -65.78
C SER A 1098 37.00 1.00 -66.44
N MET A 1099 37.12 2.18 -65.80
CA MET A 1099 37.91 3.30 -66.31
C MET A 1099 39.40 2.95 -66.43
N MET A 1100 39.97 2.21 -65.48
CA MET A 1100 41.35 1.72 -65.57
C MET A 1100 41.52 0.70 -66.72
N SER A 1101 40.56 -0.19 -66.92
CA SER A 1101 40.57 -1.16 -68.02
C SER A 1101 40.45 -0.49 -69.39
N GLU A 1102 39.59 0.52 -69.51
CA GLU A 1102 39.45 1.33 -70.73
C GLU A 1102 40.71 2.18 -71.00
N HIS A 1103 41.34 2.74 -69.96
CA HIS A 1103 42.61 3.44 -70.10
C HIS A 1103 43.74 2.49 -70.53
N LEU A 1104 43.80 1.27 -69.99
CA LEU A 1104 44.75 0.23 -70.42
C LEU A 1104 44.49 -0.23 -71.86
N ALA A 1105 43.23 -0.37 -72.28
CA ALA A 1105 42.87 -0.67 -73.67
C ALA A 1105 43.35 0.45 -74.62
N ASN A 1106 43.02 1.71 -74.33
CA ASN A 1106 43.49 2.88 -75.08
C ASN A 1106 45.02 3.00 -75.12
N MET A 1107 45.72 2.62 -74.03
CA MET A 1107 47.17 2.63 -73.98
C MET A 1107 47.78 1.50 -74.82
N ASN A 1108 47.21 0.30 -74.79
CA ASN A 1108 47.61 -0.82 -75.63
C ASN A 1108 47.36 -0.54 -77.13
N GLU A 1109 46.26 0.12 -77.47
CA GLU A 1109 45.97 0.56 -78.85
C GLU A 1109 47.00 1.60 -79.33
N LYS A 1110 47.35 2.59 -78.50
CA LYS A 1110 48.43 3.55 -78.81
C LYS A 1110 49.79 2.87 -78.98
N LEU A 1111 50.11 1.86 -78.15
CA LEU A 1111 51.33 1.08 -78.28
C LEU A 1111 51.34 0.21 -79.55
N ALA A 1112 50.18 -0.30 -79.98
CA ALA A 1112 50.04 -1.01 -81.26
C ALA A 1112 50.25 -0.06 -82.45
N VAL A 1113 49.61 1.12 -82.46
CA VAL A 1113 49.82 2.14 -83.49
C VAL A 1113 51.28 2.59 -83.57
N GLN A 1114 51.93 2.86 -82.42
CA GLN A 1114 53.35 3.20 -82.39
C GLN A 1114 54.24 2.06 -82.90
N LYS A 1115 53.89 0.80 -82.64
CA LYS A 1115 54.60 -0.37 -83.17
C LYS A 1115 54.45 -0.48 -84.69
N ASP A 1116 53.25 -0.25 -85.22
CA ASP A 1116 52.99 -0.25 -86.66
C ASP A 1116 53.70 0.92 -87.37
N GLU A 1117 53.76 2.11 -86.76
CA GLU A 1117 54.58 3.23 -87.24
C GLU A 1117 56.07 2.87 -87.24
N ILE A 1118 56.58 2.26 -86.17
CA ILE A 1118 57.97 1.80 -86.06
C ILE A 1118 58.28 0.74 -87.14
N ASP A 1119 57.39 -0.21 -87.40
CA ASP A 1119 57.60 -1.26 -88.39
C ASP A 1119 57.41 -0.74 -89.83
N GLN A 1120 56.54 0.25 -90.06
CA GLN A 1120 56.51 1.03 -91.31
C GLN A 1120 57.81 1.82 -91.52
N LEU A 1121 58.36 2.46 -90.49
CA LEU A 1121 59.63 3.19 -90.57
C LEU A 1121 60.81 2.25 -90.84
N LYS A 1122 60.84 1.05 -90.21
CA LYS A 1122 61.79 -0.02 -90.55
C LYS A 1122 61.63 -0.47 -92.01
N TYR A 1123 60.40 -0.63 -92.51
CA TYR A 1123 60.14 -1.00 -93.90
C TYR A 1123 60.62 0.08 -94.89
N GLN A 1124 60.37 1.36 -94.59
CA GLN A 1124 60.88 2.49 -95.37
C GLN A 1124 62.41 2.59 -95.35
N LEU A 1125 63.06 2.36 -94.19
CA LEU A 1125 64.52 2.27 -94.08
C LEU A 1125 65.09 1.11 -94.92
N LYS A 1126 64.46 -0.08 -94.83
CA LYS A 1126 64.86 -1.30 -95.57
C LYS A 1126 64.70 -1.14 -97.09
N ASN A 1127 63.77 -0.31 -97.55
CA ASN A 1127 63.61 0.04 -98.97
C ASN A 1127 64.49 1.22 -99.41
N LYS A 1128 64.84 2.17 -98.52
CA LYS A 1128 65.84 3.21 -98.80
C LYS A 1128 67.27 2.64 -98.92
N GLY A 1129 67.56 1.49 -98.30
CA GLY A 1129 68.79 0.73 -98.51
C GLY A 1129 68.87 -0.09 -99.82
N LYS A 1130 67.99 0.17 -100.80
CA LYS A 1130 67.94 -0.53 -102.11
C LYS A 1130 67.81 0.43 -103.31
N LYS A 1131 68.38 1.63 -103.22
CA LYS A 1131 68.59 2.56 -104.33
C LYS A 1131 69.97 3.20 -104.22
#